data_AF-Q865R8-F1
#
_entry.id   AF-Q865R8-F1
#
_cell.length_a   1.000
_cell.length_b   1.000
_cell.length_c   1.000
_cell.angle_alpha   90.00
_cell.angle_beta   90.00
_cell.angle_gamma   90.00
#
_symmetry.space_group_name_H-M   'P 1'
#
loop_
_entity.id
_entity.type
_entity.pdbx_description
1 polymer ?
#
loop_
_entity_poly.entity_id
_entity_poly.type
_entity_poly.pdbx_seq_one_letter_code
_entity_poly.pdbx_strand_id
1 'polypeptide(L)'
;MGPRCTLHPLSLLVQVTALAATLAQGRLPAFLPCELQPHGLVNCNWLFLKSVPHFSAAAPRANVTSLSLLSNRIHHLHDSDFVHLSSLRTLNLKWNCPPAGLSPMHFPCHMTIEPNTFLAVPTLEELNLSYNSITTVPALPDSLVSLSLSRTNILVLDPTHLTGLHALRYLYMDGNCYYKNPCQGALEVVPGALLGLGNLTHLSLKYNNLTEVPRSLPPSLETLLLSYNHIVTLTPEDLANLTALRVLDVGGNCRRCDHARNPCRECPKDHPKLHSDTFSHLSRLEGLVLKDSSLYNLDARWFRGLDRLQVLDLSENFLYDCITKTTAFQGLARLRKLNLSFNYHKKVSFAHLHLAPSFGHLRSLKELDMHGIFFRSLSETTLQPLVQLPMLQTLRLQMNFINQAQLSIFGAFPGLLYVDLSDNRISGAARPVAITREVDGRERVWLPSRNLAPRPLDTLRSEDFMPNCKAFSFTLDLSRNNLVTIQSEMFARLSRLECLRLSHNSISQAVNGSQFVPLTSLRVLDLSHNKLDLYHGRSFTELPRLEALDLSYNSQPFTMQGVGHNLSFVAQLPALRYLSLAHNDIHSRVSQQLCSASLCALDFSGNDLSRMWAEGDLYLRFFQGLRSLVWLDLSQNHLHTLLPRALDNLPKSLKHLHLRDNNLAFFNWSSLTLLPKLETLDLAGNQLKALSNGSLPSGTQLRRLDLSGNSIGFVNPGFFALAKQLEELNLSANALKTVEPSWFGSMVGNLKVLDVSANPLHCACGATFVGFLLEVQAAVPGLPSRVKCGSPGQLQGHSIFAQDLRLCLDETLSWNCFGISLLAMALGLVVPMLHHLCGWDLWYCFHLCLAWLPHRGQRRGADALFYDAFVVFDKAQSAVADWVYNELRVQLEERRGRRALRLCLEERDWLPGKTLFENLWASVYSSRKTLFVLAHTDRVSGLLRASFLLAQQRLLEDRKDVVVLVILRPDAYRSRYVRLRQRLCRQSVLLWPHQPRGQGSFWAQLGTALTRDNRHFYNRNFCRGPTTAE
;
A
#
# COMPACT_ATOMS: atom_id res chain seq x y z
N MET A 1 1.16 54.39 -34.45
CA MET A 1 1.73 53.27 -35.22
C MET A 1 1.68 52.02 -34.33
N GLY A 2 0.70 51.15 -34.53
CA GLY A 2 0.59 49.87 -33.82
C GLY A 2 1.18 48.73 -34.66
N PRO A 3 1.89 47.75 -34.07
CA PRO A 3 2.50 46.67 -34.84
C PRO A 3 1.53 45.50 -35.06
N ARG A 4 1.75 44.84 -36.20
CA ARG A 4 1.01 43.70 -36.73
C ARG A 4 1.22 42.44 -35.88
N CYS A 5 0.12 41.76 -35.54
CA CYS A 5 0.15 40.37 -35.07
C CYS A 5 0.23 39.41 -36.26
N THR A 6 1.29 38.61 -36.30
CA THR A 6 1.43 37.41 -37.13
C THR A 6 1.13 36.19 -36.27
N LEU A 7 0.10 35.41 -36.64
CA LEU A 7 -0.20 34.10 -36.04
C LEU A 7 0.81 33.04 -36.53
N HIS A 8 1.53 32.40 -35.60
CA HIS A 8 2.37 31.23 -35.86
C HIS A 8 1.66 29.93 -35.39
N PRO A 9 1.77 28.80 -36.13
CA PRO A 9 1.18 27.51 -35.77
C PRO A 9 2.14 26.70 -34.86
N LEU A 10 2.62 27.30 -33.77
CA LEU A 10 3.57 26.68 -32.84
C LEU A 10 2.93 26.21 -31.51
N SER A 11 1.65 26.50 -31.26
CA SER A 11 1.03 26.16 -29.96
C SER A 11 0.64 24.69 -29.83
N LEU A 12 0.35 23.98 -30.93
CA LEU A 12 -0.10 22.58 -30.87
C LEU A 12 1.03 21.60 -30.53
N LEU A 13 2.24 21.81 -31.07
CA LEU A 13 3.39 20.94 -30.77
C LEU A 13 3.93 21.15 -29.36
N VAL A 14 3.91 22.39 -28.85
CA VAL A 14 4.30 22.71 -27.47
C VAL A 14 3.27 22.19 -26.47
N GLN A 15 1.98 22.15 -26.83
CA GLN A 15 0.95 21.51 -26.01
C GLN A 15 1.07 19.99 -26.01
N VAL A 16 1.45 19.36 -27.13
CA VAL A 16 1.68 17.90 -27.20
C VAL A 16 2.94 17.48 -26.44
N THR A 17 4.02 18.26 -26.47
CA THR A 17 5.22 17.98 -25.65
C THR A 17 5.00 18.30 -24.17
N ALA A 18 4.18 19.30 -23.84
CA ALA A 18 3.73 19.55 -22.47
C ALA A 18 2.81 18.42 -21.96
N LEU A 19 1.91 17.88 -22.79
CA LEU A 19 1.11 16.69 -22.46
C LEU A 19 1.97 15.44 -22.28
N ALA A 20 3.00 15.25 -23.11
CA ALA A 20 3.92 14.13 -22.98
C ALA A 20 4.82 14.24 -21.72
N ALA A 21 5.17 15.46 -21.32
CA ALA A 21 5.95 15.72 -20.10
C ALA A 21 5.10 15.63 -18.82
N THR A 22 3.81 15.95 -18.85
CA THR A 22 2.89 15.76 -17.72
C THR A 22 2.49 14.29 -17.54
N LEU A 23 2.38 13.52 -18.63
CA LEU A 23 2.19 12.06 -18.60
C LEU A 23 3.44 11.29 -18.13
N ALA A 24 4.59 11.94 -17.98
CA ALA A 24 5.84 11.34 -17.51
C ALA A 24 6.01 11.34 -15.97
N GLN A 25 4.97 11.68 -15.20
CA GLN A 25 5.02 11.63 -13.73
C GLN A 25 4.79 10.20 -13.22
N GLY A 26 5.81 9.60 -12.59
CA GLY A 26 5.82 8.35 -11.80
C GLY A 26 4.85 7.23 -12.23
N ARG A 27 5.38 6.13 -12.80
CA ARG A 27 4.57 4.95 -13.17
C ARG A 27 3.91 4.32 -11.95
N LEU A 28 2.62 3.96 -12.07
CA LEU A 28 1.91 3.15 -11.07
C LEU A 28 2.65 1.82 -10.81
N PRO A 29 2.59 1.29 -9.57
CA PRO A 29 3.17 -0.01 -9.28
C PRO A 29 2.57 -1.10 -10.18
N ALA A 30 3.43 -1.94 -10.77
CA ALA A 30 3.01 -2.90 -11.79
C ALA A 30 2.06 -4.00 -11.28
N PHE A 31 2.09 -4.29 -9.96
CA PHE A 31 1.41 -5.43 -9.34
C PHE A 31 0.33 -5.02 -8.31
N LEU A 32 -0.32 -3.86 -8.48
CA LEU A 32 -1.41 -3.43 -7.57
C LEU A 32 -2.49 -4.52 -7.39
N PRO A 33 -3.01 -4.73 -6.17
CA PRO A 33 -2.70 -4.07 -4.90
C PRO A 33 -1.51 -4.68 -4.12
N CYS A 34 -0.77 -5.59 -4.74
CA CYS A 34 0.34 -6.32 -4.15
C CYS A 34 1.68 -5.59 -4.28
N GLU A 35 2.66 -6.05 -3.50
CA GLU A 35 4.02 -5.50 -3.50
C GLU A 35 4.98 -6.48 -4.20
N LEU A 36 5.81 -5.96 -5.11
CA LEU A 36 6.90 -6.72 -5.71
C LEU A 36 8.13 -6.62 -4.81
N GLN A 37 8.64 -7.76 -4.37
CA GLN A 37 9.85 -7.89 -3.59
C GLN A 37 11.00 -8.45 -4.44
N PRO A 38 12.27 -8.38 -3.96
CA PRO A 38 13.40 -8.99 -4.64
C PRO A 38 13.16 -10.47 -4.96
N HIS A 39 13.87 -10.98 -5.98
CA HIS A 39 13.75 -12.38 -6.44
C HIS A 39 12.38 -12.79 -7.00
N GLY A 40 11.59 -11.84 -7.51
CA GLY A 40 10.34 -12.17 -8.22
C GLY A 40 9.18 -12.60 -7.31
N LEU A 41 9.25 -12.26 -6.02
CA LEU A 41 8.17 -12.49 -5.05
C LEU A 41 7.12 -11.39 -5.14
N VAL A 42 5.88 -11.77 -5.43
CA VAL A 42 4.71 -10.88 -5.32
C VAL A 42 3.99 -11.17 -4.01
N ASN A 43 4.00 -10.19 -3.11
CA ASN A 43 3.42 -10.29 -1.78
C ASN A 43 2.05 -9.59 -1.74
N CYS A 44 0.99 -10.39 -1.62
CA CYS A 44 -0.39 -9.97 -1.52
C CYS A 44 -1.00 -10.31 -0.14
N ASN A 45 -0.17 -10.45 0.90
CA ASN A 45 -0.64 -10.94 2.21
C ASN A 45 -1.50 -9.89 2.93
N TRP A 46 -2.53 -10.34 3.66
CA TRP A 46 -3.38 -9.49 4.51
C TRP A 46 -4.09 -8.33 3.77
N LEU A 47 -4.36 -8.50 2.47
CA LEU A 47 -5.04 -7.49 1.65
C LEU A 47 -6.57 -7.67 1.62
N PHE A 48 -7.09 -8.71 2.28
CA PHE A 48 -8.51 -9.08 2.32
C PHE A 48 -9.12 -9.30 0.91
N LEU A 49 -8.31 -9.74 -0.05
CA LEU A 49 -8.74 -10.04 -1.42
C LEU A 49 -9.78 -11.14 -1.44
N LYS A 50 -10.79 -11.03 -2.31
CA LYS A 50 -11.83 -12.07 -2.49
C LYS A 50 -11.56 -12.98 -3.69
N SER A 51 -10.66 -12.57 -4.58
CA SER A 51 -10.23 -13.31 -5.77
C SER A 51 -8.74 -13.12 -5.98
N VAL A 52 -8.13 -13.96 -6.80
CA VAL A 52 -6.75 -13.79 -7.23
C VAL A 52 -6.64 -12.48 -8.04
N PRO A 53 -5.66 -11.59 -7.74
CA PRO A 53 -5.56 -10.31 -8.42
C PRO A 53 -5.11 -10.46 -9.87
N HIS A 54 -5.82 -9.83 -10.80
CA HIS A 54 -5.40 -9.74 -12.19
C HIS A 54 -4.41 -8.59 -12.38
N PHE A 55 -3.14 -8.91 -12.61
CA PHE A 55 -2.11 -7.91 -12.90
C PHE A 55 -2.24 -7.39 -14.34
N SER A 56 -1.79 -6.17 -14.66
CA SER A 56 -1.84 -5.64 -16.03
C SER A 56 -0.93 -6.42 -17.00
N ALA A 57 -1.27 -6.43 -18.30
CA ALA A 57 -0.44 -7.10 -19.34
C ALA A 57 0.93 -6.43 -19.52
N ALA A 58 1.04 -5.15 -19.12
CA ALA A 58 2.29 -4.40 -19.11
C ALA A 58 3.21 -4.77 -17.93
N ALA A 59 2.74 -5.54 -16.94
CA ALA A 59 3.57 -5.98 -15.83
C ALA A 59 4.53 -7.10 -16.29
N PRO A 60 5.77 -7.17 -15.75
CA PRO A 60 6.75 -8.20 -16.10
C PRO A 60 6.40 -9.56 -15.44
N ARG A 61 5.25 -10.13 -15.81
CA ARG A 61 4.68 -11.36 -15.21
C ARG A 61 5.59 -12.59 -15.38
N ALA A 62 6.38 -12.63 -16.45
CA ALA A 62 7.31 -13.72 -16.74
C ALA A 62 8.41 -13.90 -15.67
N ASN A 63 8.70 -12.84 -14.91
CA ASN A 63 9.73 -12.84 -13.86
C ASN A 63 9.17 -13.18 -12.47
N VAL A 64 7.86 -13.44 -12.34
CA VAL A 64 7.23 -13.78 -11.07
C VAL A 64 7.40 -15.28 -10.81
N THR A 65 8.24 -15.62 -9.83
CA THR A 65 8.52 -17.01 -9.43
C THR A 65 7.77 -17.40 -8.16
N SER A 66 7.36 -16.43 -7.34
CA SER A 66 6.69 -16.70 -6.06
C SER A 66 5.51 -15.75 -5.83
N LEU A 67 4.37 -16.30 -5.41
CA LEU A 67 3.15 -15.55 -5.12
C LEU A 67 2.64 -15.93 -3.73
N SER A 68 2.46 -14.93 -2.88
CA SER A 68 1.91 -15.10 -1.54
C SER A 68 0.58 -14.37 -1.39
N LEU A 69 -0.49 -15.14 -1.16
CA LEU A 69 -1.87 -14.70 -0.97
C LEU A 69 -2.35 -15.04 0.46
N LEU A 70 -1.45 -15.04 1.43
CA LEU A 70 -1.72 -15.47 2.80
C LEU A 70 -2.74 -14.55 3.50
N SER A 71 -3.67 -15.16 4.23
CA SER A 71 -4.69 -14.48 5.03
C SER A 71 -5.53 -13.47 4.24
N ASN A 72 -5.94 -13.84 3.02
CA ASN A 72 -6.97 -13.14 2.27
C ASN A 72 -8.35 -13.79 2.51
N ARG A 73 -9.33 -13.54 1.64
CA ARG A 73 -10.70 -14.06 1.70
C ARG A 73 -11.09 -14.73 0.38
N ILE A 74 -10.14 -15.40 -0.26
CA ILE A 74 -10.33 -16.08 -1.55
C ILE A 74 -10.95 -17.46 -1.28
N HIS A 75 -12.27 -17.54 -1.36
CA HIS A 75 -13.01 -18.78 -1.08
C HIS A 75 -13.22 -19.63 -2.33
N HIS A 76 -13.06 -19.05 -3.52
CA HIS A 76 -13.28 -19.71 -4.80
C HIS A 76 -12.02 -19.52 -5.65
N LEU A 77 -11.47 -20.62 -6.15
CA LEU A 77 -10.40 -20.62 -7.14
C LEU A 77 -10.91 -21.18 -8.47
N HIS A 78 -10.53 -20.52 -9.55
CA HIS A 78 -10.97 -20.81 -10.90
C HIS A 78 -9.80 -21.26 -11.79
N ASP A 79 -10.12 -22.00 -12.85
CA ASP A 79 -9.15 -22.48 -13.85
C ASP A 79 -8.37 -21.33 -14.52
N SER A 80 -8.95 -20.13 -14.56
CA SER A 80 -8.33 -18.93 -15.15
C SER A 80 -7.37 -18.16 -14.24
N ASP A 81 -7.35 -18.45 -12.93
CA ASP A 81 -6.70 -17.56 -11.94
C ASP A 81 -5.19 -17.44 -12.12
N PHE A 82 -4.51 -18.54 -12.48
CA PHE A 82 -3.05 -18.59 -12.55
C PHE A 82 -2.47 -18.72 -13.97
N VAL A 83 -3.32 -18.74 -15.00
CA VAL A 83 -2.92 -18.91 -16.42
C VAL A 83 -1.89 -17.86 -16.86
N HIS A 84 -1.96 -16.66 -16.29
CA HIS A 84 -1.07 -15.54 -16.62
C HIS A 84 0.30 -15.58 -15.89
N LEU A 85 0.52 -16.55 -15.00
CA LEU A 85 1.69 -16.68 -14.14
C LEU A 85 2.40 -18.03 -14.40
N SER A 86 2.70 -18.31 -15.67
CA SER A 86 3.26 -19.61 -16.10
C SER A 86 4.66 -19.94 -15.56
N SER A 87 5.40 -18.96 -15.05
CA SER A 87 6.75 -19.14 -14.47
C SER A 87 6.74 -19.39 -12.96
N LEU A 88 5.56 -19.48 -12.35
CA LEU A 88 5.40 -19.58 -10.90
C LEU A 88 5.93 -20.93 -10.38
N ARG A 89 6.76 -20.88 -9.34
CA ARG A 89 7.33 -22.03 -8.63
C ARG A 89 6.78 -22.18 -7.22
N THR A 90 6.47 -21.08 -6.54
CA THR A 90 5.96 -21.09 -5.16
C THR A 90 4.62 -20.38 -5.07
N LEU A 91 3.60 -21.05 -4.51
CA LEU A 91 2.27 -20.49 -4.29
C LEU A 91 1.83 -20.71 -2.83
N ASN A 92 1.55 -19.62 -2.13
CA ASN A 92 1.06 -19.65 -0.76
C ASN A 92 -0.35 -19.08 -0.65
N LEU A 93 -1.34 -19.95 -0.43
CA LEU A 93 -2.76 -19.65 -0.30
C LEU A 93 -3.28 -19.87 1.13
N LYS A 94 -2.37 -19.97 2.10
CA LYS A 94 -2.70 -20.26 3.49
C LYS A 94 -3.68 -19.26 4.10
N TRP A 95 -4.59 -19.74 4.97
CA TRP A 95 -5.52 -18.91 5.76
C TRP A 95 -6.56 -18.10 4.94
N ASN A 96 -6.90 -18.51 3.72
CA ASN A 96 -7.94 -17.81 2.93
C ASN A 96 -9.36 -18.16 3.37
N CYS A 97 -9.58 -19.41 3.82
CA CYS A 97 -10.89 -19.93 4.18
C CYS A 97 -10.77 -20.87 5.40
N PRO A 98 -10.49 -20.34 6.60
CA PRO A 98 -10.17 -21.17 7.76
C PRO A 98 -11.32 -22.10 8.17
N PRO A 99 -11.04 -23.34 8.60
CA PRO A 99 -12.04 -24.20 9.23
C PRO A 99 -12.68 -23.52 10.45
N ALA A 100 -13.95 -23.84 10.74
CA ALA A 100 -14.73 -23.16 11.77
C ALA A 100 -14.05 -23.15 13.15
N GLY A 101 -13.40 -24.24 13.58
CA GLY A 101 -12.72 -24.27 14.88
C GLY A 101 -11.45 -23.39 14.97
N LEU A 102 -10.89 -22.97 13.82
CA LEU A 102 -9.70 -22.12 13.73
C LEU A 102 -10.05 -20.66 13.38
N SER A 103 -11.24 -20.42 12.85
CA SER A 103 -11.76 -19.07 12.60
C SER A 103 -11.93 -18.32 13.94
N PRO A 104 -11.43 -17.07 14.07
CA PRO A 104 -11.52 -16.30 15.32
C PRO A 104 -12.95 -16.13 15.86
N MET A 105 -13.94 -16.10 14.96
CA MET A 105 -15.37 -15.95 15.28
C MET A 105 -16.16 -17.23 14.99
N HIS A 106 -15.47 -18.36 14.77
CA HIS A 106 -16.07 -19.64 14.41
C HIS A 106 -16.93 -19.65 13.14
N PHE A 107 -16.67 -18.74 12.20
CA PHE A 107 -17.39 -18.74 10.92
C PHE A 107 -17.08 -20.00 10.11
N PRO A 108 -18.10 -20.73 9.63
CA PRO A 108 -17.89 -21.79 8.67
C PRO A 108 -17.41 -21.19 7.35
N CYS A 109 -16.47 -21.88 6.72
CA CYS A 109 -15.98 -21.55 5.40
C CYS A 109 -15.85 -22.84 4.61
N HIS A 110 -16.04 -22.78 3.30
CA HIS A 110 -15.78 -23.88 2.39
C HIS A 110 -15.10 -23.32 1.15
N MET A 111 -13.92 -23.84 0.82
CA MET A 111 -13.15 -23.37 -0.32
C MET A 111 -13.41 -24.28 -1.52
N THR A 112 -13.83 -23.71 -2.65
CA THR A 112 -14.01 -24.46 -3.90
C THR A 112 -12.82 -24.24 -4.82
N ILE A 113 -12.33 -25.31 -5.43
CA ILE A 113 -11.20 -25.29 -6.37
C ILE A 113 -11.64 -25.99 -7.64
N GLU A 114 -11.59 -25.29 -8.78
CA GLU A 114 -11.88 -25.89 -10.09
C GLU A 114 -10.77 -26.86 -10.54
N PRO A 115 -11.08 -27.90 -11.33
CA PRO A 115 -10.17 -29.02 -11.58
C PRO A 115 -8.81 -28.67 -12.20
N ASN A 116 -8.72 -27.66 -13.05
CA ASN A 116 -7.49 -27.31 -13.77
C ASN A 116 -6.74 -26.12 -13.16
N THR A 117 -7.22 -25.58 -12.03
CA THR A 117 -6.65 -24.39 -11.35
C THR A 117 -5.12 -24.45 -11.22
N PHE A 118 -4.57 -25.54 -10.67
CA PHE A 118 -3.12 -25.67 -10.46
C PHE A 118 -2.40 -26.31 -11.66
N LEU A 119 -3.11 -27.06 -12.50
CA LEU A 119 -2.57 -27.64 -13.74
C LEU A 119 -2.21 -26.56 -14.78
N ALA A 120 -2.81 -25.37 -14.67
CA ALA A 120 -2.44 -24.19 -15.45
C ALA A 120 -0.99 -23.72 -15.21
N VAL A 121 -0.32 -24.17 -14.14
CA VAL A 121 1.06 -23.81 -13.78
C VAL A 121 1.93 -25.07 -13.68
N PRO A 122 2.46 -25.58 -14.81
CA PRO A 122 3.21 -26.83 -14.84
C PRO A 122 4.59 -26.73 -14.16
N THR A 123 5.09 -25.55 -13.83
CA THR A 123 6.39 -25.33 -13.16
C THR A 123 6.31 -25.24 -11.64
N LEU A 124 5.14 -25.47 -11.04
CA LEU A 124 4.91 -25.25 -9.62
C LEU A 124 5.63 -26.31 -8.76
N GLU A 125 6.58 -25.85 -7.93
CA GLU A 125 7.40 -26.71 -7.06
C GLU A 125 6.85 -26.75 -5.62
N GLU A 126 6.26 -25.66 -5.13
CA GLU A 126 5.77 -25.54 -3.75
C GLU A 126 4.36 -24.97 -3.67
N LEU A 127 3.46 -25.68 -3.00
CA LEU A 127 2.08 -25.28 -2.78
C LEU A 127 1.67 -25.36 -1.31
N ASN A 128 1.19 -24.25 -0.77
CA ASN A 128 0.65 -24.18 0.60
C ASN A 128 -0.84 -23.84 0.60
N LEU A 129 -1.68 -24.85 0.89
CA LEU A 129 -3.13 -24.73 1.06
C LEU A 129 -3.55 -24.86 2.52
N SER A 130 -2.62 -24.77 3.47
CA SER A 130 -2.93 -24.97 4.89
C SER A 130 -3.94 -23.94 5.42
N TYR A 131 -4.71 -24.32 6.44
CA TYR A 131 -5.77 -23.47 7.01
C TYR A 131 -6.84 -23.06 5.98
N ASN A 132 -7.12 -23.90 4.99
CA ASN A 132 -8.27 -23.75 4.11
C ASN A 132 -9.23 -24.93 4.28
N SER A 133 -10.52 -24.63 4.34
CA SER A 133 -11.59 -25.59 4.54
C SER A 133 -11.91 -26.30 3.22
N ILE A 134 -10.97 -27.12 2.77
CA ILE A 134 -11.10 -28.06 1.64
C ILE A 134 -11.27 -29.49 2.19
N THR A 135 -12.05 -30.31 1.50
CA THR A 135 -12.37 -31.69 1.90
C THR A 135 -11.69 -32.75 1.03
N THR A 136 -11.23 -32.37 -0.16
CA THR A 136 -10.53 -33.25 -1.11
C THR A 136 -9.20 -32.64 -1.54
N VAL A 137 -8.26 -33.49 -1.92
CA VAL A 137 -7.00 -33.05 -2.54
C VAL A 137 -7.30 -32.62 -3.99
N PRO A 138 -6.94 -31.38 -4.41
CA PRO A 138 -7.16 -30.92 -5.79
C PRO A 138 -6.22 -31.65 -6.77
N ALA A 139 -6.48 -31.54 -8.07
CA ALA A 139 -5.52 -31.99 -9.08
C ALA A 139 -4.27 -31.09 -9.08
N LEU A 140 -3.09 -31.69 -9.15
CA LEU A 140 -1.81 -31.03 -8.94
C LEU A 140 -0.82 -31.37 -10.07
N PRO A 141 0.12 -30.47 -10.41
CA PRO A 141 1.13 -30.71 -11.43
C PRO A 141 2.21 -31.70 -10.93
N ASP A 142 2.82 -32.43 -11.87
CA ASP A 142 3.85 -33.45 -11.63
C ASP A 142 5.19 -32.89 -11.13
N SER A 143 5.44 -31.59 -11.36
CA SER A 143 6.62 -30.86 -10.89
C SER A 143 6.63 -30.55 -9.38
N LEU A 144 5.52 -30.79 -8.67
CA LEU A 144 5.37 -30.40 -7.28
C LEU A 144 6.32 -31.19 -6.35
N VAL A 145 7.13 -30.45 -5.59
CA VAL A 145 8.13 -30.97 -4.64
C VAL A 145 7.64 -30.90 -3.20
N SER A 146 6.88 -29.84 -2.86
CA SER A 146 6.38 -29.60 -1.50
C SER A 146 4.90 -29.25 -1.49
N LEU A 147 4.12 -29.97 -0.67
CA LEU A 147 2.69 -29.78 -0.51
C LEU A 147 2.30 -29.68 0.96
N SER A 148 1.60 -28.60 1.31
CA SER A 148 1.01 -28.42 2.64
C SER A 148 -0.51 -28.35 2.59
N LEU A 149 -1.16 -29.36 3.17
CA LEU A 149 -2.59 -29.50 3.37
C LEU A 149 -2.96 -29.53 4.87
N SER A 150 -2.08 -29.02 5.73
CA SER A 150 -2.30 -29.00 7.18
C SER A 150 -3.50 -28.11 7.55
N ARG A 151 -4.29 -28.54 8.53
CA ARG A 151 -5.45 -27.82 9.07
C ARG A 151 -6.48 -27.50 7.99
N THR A 152 -6.71 -28.49 7.15
CA THR A 152 -7.82 -28.56 6.20
C THR A 152 -8.88 -29.51 6.76
N ASN A 153 -9.93 -29.80 5.99
CA ASN A 153 -10.96 -30.78 6.37
C ASN A 153 -10.84 -32.06 5.53
N ILE A 154 -9.65 -32.34 4.98
CA ILE A 154 -9.37 -33.58 4.25
C ILE A 154 -9.24 -34.72 5.27
N LEU A 155 -10.14 -35.70 5.17
CA LEU A 155 -10.22 -36.84 6.09
C LEU A 155 -9.91 -38.18 5.43
N VAL A 156 -9.80 -38.25 4.11
CA VAL A 156 -9.44 -39.49 3.39
C VAL A 156 -8.29 -39.19 2.44
N LEU A 157 -7.25 -40.02 2.49
CA LEU A 157 -6.17 -40.08 1.52
C LEU A 157 -6.23 -41.40 0.78
N ASP A 158 -6.64 -41.32 -0.49
CA ASP A 158 -6.64 -42.44 -1.41
C ASP A 158 -5.48 -42.33 -2.43
N PRO A 159 -5.16 -43.43 -3.13
CA PRO A 159 -4.11 -43.41 -4.15
C PRO A 159 -4.44 -42.49 -5.33
N THR A 160 -5.73 -42.28 -5.65
CA THR A 160 -6.17 -41.64 -6.90
C THR A 160 -5.80 -40.17 -6.98
N HIS A 161 -5.86 -39.46 -5.85
CA HIS A 161 -5.58 -38.03 -5.81
C HIS A 161 -4.08 -37.67 -5.82
N LEU A 162 -3.20 -38.64 -5.54
CA LEU A 162 -1.74 -38.41 -5.45
C LEU A 162 -0.95 -39.15 -6.55
N THR A 163 -1.64 -39.84 -7.47
CA THR A 163 -0.98 -40.47 -8.62
C THR A 163 -0.28 -39.44 -9.50
N GLY A 164 0.91 -39.78 -10.00
CA GLY A 164 1.69 -38.93 -10.92
C GLY A 164 2.61 -37.90 -10.25
N LEU A 165 2.50 -37.68 -8.93
CA LEU A 165 3.34 -36.73 -8.17
C LEU A 165 4.71 -37.32 -7.81
N HIS A 166 5.46 -37.79 -8.80
CA HIS A 166 6.74 -38.48 -8.60
C HIS A 166 7.86 -37.57 -8.07
N ALA A 167 7.75 -36.24 -8.24
CA ALA A 167 8.71 -35.28 -7.73
C ALA A 167 8.52 -34.94 -6.23
N LEU A 168 7.38 -35.32 -5.64
CA LEU A 168 6.99 -34.88 -4.30
C LEU A 168 7.93 -35.45 -3.23
N ARG A 169 8.52 -34.55 -2.43
CA ARG A 169 9.45 -34.86 -1.34
C ARG A 169 8.90 -34.55 0.04
N TYR A 170 8.07 -33.50 0.14
CA TYR A 170 7.53 -33.00 1.41
C TYR A 170 6.01 -32.98 1.37
N LEU A 171 5.37 -33.69 2.30
CA LEU A 171 3.93 -33.71 2.48
C LEU A 171 3.56 -33.42 3.95
N TYR A 172 2.84 -32.32 4.14
CA TYR A 172 2.34 -31.90 5.46
C TYR A 172 0.82 -31.95 5.50
N MET A 173 0.24 -32.75 6.39
CA MET A 173 -1.20 -32.83 6.62
C MET A 173 -1.53 -32.81 8.10
N ASP A 174 -0.94 -31.87 8.84
CA ASP A 174 -1.12 -31.80 10.30
C ASP A 174 -2.44 -31.12 10.69
N GLY A 175 -3.14 -31.61 11.70
CA GLY A 175 -4.23 -30.86 12.33
C GLY A 175 -5.55 -30.88 11.55
N ASN A 176 -5.81 -31.91 10.73
CA ASN A 176 -7.07 -32.06 10.02
C ASN A 176 -8.17 -32.67 10.90
N CYS A 177 -7.79 -33.33 12.01
CA CYS A 177 -8.76 -33.81 12.99
C CYS A 177 -8.20 -33.76 14.42
N TYR A 178 -8.54 -32.70 15.16
CA TYR A 178 -8.15 -32.50 16.56
C TYR A 178 -9.02 -31.45 17.28
N TYR A 179 -8.74 -31.14 18.56
CA TYR A 179 -9.62 -30.29 19.37
C TYR A 179 -9.91 -28.87 18.83
N LYS A 180 -9.04 -28.22 18.03
CA LYS A 180 -9.39 -26.94 17.35
C LYS A 180 -9.86 -27.11 15.91
N ASN A 181 -9.79 -28.30 15.34
CA ASN A 181 -10.35 -28.60 14.02
C ASN A 181 -10.99 -29.98 14.09
N PRO A 182 -12.17 -30.09 14.75
CA PRO A 182 -12.76 -31.38 15.07
C PRO A 182 -13.33 -32.06 13.82
N CYS A 183 -13.30 -33.40 13.80
CA CYS A 183 -13.94 -34.22 12.79
C CYS A 183 -14.76 -35.35 13.46
N GLN A 184 -15.62 -36.04 12.71
CA GLN A 184 -16.49 -37.11 13.24
C GLN A 184 -15.78 -38.47 13.43
N GLY A 185 -14.51 -38.58 13.01
CA GLY A 185 -13.74 -39.83 13.02
C GLY A 185 -12.25 -39.56 13.16
N ALA A 186 -11.44 -40.10 12.25
CA ALA A 186 -10.02 -39.82 12.14
C ALA A 186 -9.64 -39.64 10.66
N LEU A 187 -8.43 -39.14 10.40
CA LEU A 187 -7.87 -39.20 9.05
C LEU A 187 -7.68 -40.67 8.65
N GLU A 188 -8.28 -41.08 7.55
CA GLU A 188 -8.09 -42.39 6.95
C GLU A 188 -7.02 -42.29 5.85
N VAL A 189 -5.95 -43.08 5.99
CA VAL A 189 -4.93 -43.23 4.95
C VAL A 189 -5.07 -44.64 4.40
N VAL A 190 -5.64 -44.75 3.19
CA VAL A 190 -5.88 -46.05 2.55
C VAL A 190 -4.54 -46.80 2.42
N PRO A 191 -4.47 -48.10 2.76
CA PRO A 191 -3.22 -48.87 2.66
C PRO A 191 -2.57 -48.74 1.28
N GLY A 192 -1.32 -48.31 1.25
CA GLY A 192 -0.57 -48.09 0.00
C GLY A 192 -0.91 -46.79 -0.75
N ALA A 193 -1.76 -45.92 -0.22
CA ALA A 193 -2.10 -44.63 -0.86
C ALA A 193 -0.88 -43.77 -1.19
N LEU A 194 0.14 -43.81 -0.33
CA LEU A 194 1.37 -43.03 -0.51
C LEU A 194 2.48 -43.80 -1.22
N LEU A 195 2.33 -45.11 -1.46
CA LEU A 195 3.40 -45.99 -1.95
C LEU A 195 3.89 -45.62 -3.35
N GLY A 196 3.04 -45.00 -4.18
CA GLY A 196 3.41 -44.45 -5.49
C GLY A 196 4.34 -43.23 -5.45
N LEU A 197 4.49 -42.59 -4.29
CA LEU A 197 5.34 -41.41 -4.08
C LEU A 197 6.77 -41.83 -3.73
N GLY A 198 7.47 -42.46 -4.69
CA GLY A 198 8.79 -43.06 -4.47
C GLY A 198 9.92 -42.11 -4.03
N ASN A 199 9.75 -40.79 -4.21
CA ASN A 199 10.70 -39.76 -3.78
C ASN A 199 10.30 -39.06 -2.47
N LEU A 200 9.22 -39.49 -1.81
CA LEU A 200 8.73 -38.86 -0.59
C LEU A 200 9.73 -39.11 0.54
N THR A 201 10.28 -38.02 1.10
CA THR A 201 11.27 -38.09 2.18
C THR A 201 10.72 -37.58 3.51
N HIS A 202 9.74 -36.68 3.48
CA HIS A 202 9.17 -36.06 4.67
C HIS A 202 7.65 -36.18 4.67
N LEU A 203 7.11 -36.84 5.70
CA LEU A 203 5.67 -37.01 5.92
C LEU A 203 5.30 -36.56 7.34
N SER A 204 4.34 -35.64 7.44
CA SER A 204 3.79 -35.18 8.72
C SER A 204 2.27 -35.37 8.76
N LEU A 205 1.81 -36.17 9.73
CA LEU A 205 0.41 -36.50 10.00
C LEU A 205 0.06 -36.24 11.47
N LYS A 206 0.55 -35.15 12.05
CA LYS A 206 0.30 -34.81 13.45
C LYS A 206 -1.16 -34.40 13.66
N TYR A 207 -1.71 -34.57 14.86
CA TYR A 207 -3.03 -34.04 15.21
C TYR A 207 -4.15 -34.43 14.21
N ASN A 208 -4.23 -35.72 13.86
CA ASN A 208 -5.18 -36.28 12.89
C ASN A 208 -6.06 -37.39 13.48
N ASN A 209 -6.05 -37.54 14.81
CA ASN A 209 -6.84 -38.53 15.53
C ASN A 209 -6.50 -40.00 15.13
N LEU A 210 -5.33 -40.25 14.52
CA LEU A 210 -4.92 -41.59 14.04
C LEU A 210 -4.82 -42.58 15.20
N THR A 211 -5.30 -43.81 15.00
CA THR A 211 -5.24 -44.89 16.01
C THR A 211 -4.11 -45.89 15.76
N GLU A 212 -3.65 -46.00 14.52
CA GLU A 212 -2.56 -46.86 14.09
C GLU A 212 -1.63 -46.12 13.11
N VAL A 213 -0.44 -46.66 12.89
CA VAL A 213 0.47 -46.16 11.87
C VAL A 213 -0.09 -46.55 10.49
N PRO A 214 -0.17 -45.63 9.51
CA PRO A 214 -0.61 -45.97 8.16
C PRO A 214 0.23 -47.11 7.57
N ARG A 215 -0.43 -48.10 6.96
CA ARG A 215 0.24 -49.28 6.39
C ARG A 215 0.85 -48.97 5.03
N SER A 216 1.95 -49.65 4.71
CA SER A 216 2.63 -49.57 3.40
C SER A 216 3.11 -48.16 3.03
N LEU A 217 3.73 -47.47 3.99
CA LEU A 217 4.39 -46.18 3.76
C LEU A 217 5.62 -46.31 2.83
N PRO A 218 6.01 -45.24 2.10
CA PRO A 218 7.15 -45.27 1.20
C PRO A 218 8.48 -45.57 1.91
N PRO A 219 9.31 -46.52 1.41
CA PRO A 219 10.60 -46.84 2.02
C PRO A 219 11.64 -45.72 1.89
N SER A 220 11.37 -44.71 1.05
CA SER A 220 12.20 -43.51 0.86
C SER A 220 12.11 -42.51 2.02
N LEU A 221 11.17 -42.68 2.96
CA LEU A 221 10.96 -41.73 4.05
C LEU A 221 12.20 -41.59 4.94
N GLU A 222 12.66 -40.35 5.09
CA GLU A 222 13.71 -39.96 6.02
C GLU A 222 13.12 -39.34 7.30
N THR A 223 11.95 -38.70 7.21
CA THR A 223 11.27 -38.06 8.34
C THR A 223 9.80 -38.49 8.39
N LEU A 224 9.39 -39.09 9.51
CA LEU A 224 8.01 -39.49 9.77
C LEU A 224 7.53 -38.88 11.09
N LEU A 225 6.49 -38.05 11.02
CA LEU A 225 5.94 -37.35 12.17
C LEU A 225 4.48 -37.72 12.40
N LEU A 226 4.21 -38.42 13.50
CA LEU A 226 2.91 -38.97 13.90
C LEU A 226 2.48 -38.50 15.29
N SER A 227 3.05 -37.40 15.79
CA SER A 227 2.78 -36.93 17.14
C SER A 227 1.38 -36.37 17.36
N TYR A 228 0.93 -36.45 18.61
CA TYR A 228 -0.39 -35.98 19.06
C TYR A 228 -1.57 -36.61 18.31
N ASN A 229 -1.47 -37.92 18.06
CA ASN A 229 -2.57 -38.77 17.62
C ASN A 229 -3.02 -39.68 18.80
N HIS A 230 -3.54 -40.87 18.51
CA HIS A 230 -3.99 -41.88 19.49
C HIS A 230 -3.36 -43.26 19.25
N ILE A 231 -2.12 -43.28 18.76
CA ILE A 231 -1.36 -44.51 18.48
C ILE A 231 -0.77 -45.05 19.79
N VAL A 232 -1.54 -45.86 20.53
CA VAL A 232 -1.18 -46.35 21.88
C VAL A 232 -0.39 -47.66 21.88
N THR A 233 -0.24 -48.31 20.73
CA THR A 233 0.52 -49.55 20.54
C THR A 233 1.42 -49.39 19.33
N LEU A 234 2.69 -49.78 19.46
CA LEU A 234 3.67 -49.79 18.38
C LEU A 234 4.45 -51.11 18.40
N THR A 235 4.52 -51.73 17.23
CA THR A 235 5.19 -52.99 16.94
C THR A 235 6.23 -52.81 15.83
N PRO A 236 7.16 -53.76 15.64
CA PRO A 236 8.15 -53.67 14.55
C PRO A 236 7.51 -53.66 13.16
N GLU A 237 6.34 -54.30 13.00
CA GLU A 237 5.61 -54.38 11.73
C GLU A 237 5.10 -53.01 11.27
N ASP A 238 4.70 -52.14 12.21
CA ASP A 238 4.16 -50.80 11.92
C ASP A 238 5.18 -49.89 11.21
N LEU A 239 6.47 -50.15 11.43
CA LEU A 239 7.58 -49.40 10.84
C LEU A 239 8.41 -50.25 9.88
N ALA A 240 7.87 -51.41 9.46
CA ALA A 240 8.57 -52.32 8.55
C ALA A 240 8.92 -51.60 7.24
N ASN A 241 10.07 -51.95 6.66
CA ASN A 241 10.61 -51.39 5.41
C ASN A 241 11.07 -49.92 5.45
N LEU A 242 10.83 -49.16 6.53
CA LEU A 242 11.22 -47.74 6.66
C LEU A 242 12.70 -47.55 7.08
N THR A 243 13.61 -48.30 6.47
CA THR A 243 15.04 -48.32 6.83
C THR A 243 15.80 -47.02 6.51
N ALA A 244 15.22 -46.13 5.71
CA ALA A 244 15.80 -44.82 5.38
C ALA A 244 15.55 -43.75 6.47
N LEU A 245 14.70 -44.03 7.47
CA LEU A 245 14.31 -43.06 8.49
C LEU A 245 15.52 -42.53 9.27
N ARG A 246 15.56 -41.20 9.36
CA ARG A 246 16.47 -40.41 10.18
C ARG A 246 15.74 -39.77 11.35
N VAL A 247 14.49 -39.34 11.17
CA VAL A 247 13.70 -38.71 12.23
C VAL A 247 12.35 -39.40 12.37
N LEU A 248 12.06 -39.86 13.59
CA LEU A 248 10.77 -40.43 13.97
C LEU A 248 10.19 -39.68 15.17
N ASP A 249 9.00 -39.13 15.00
CA ASP A 249 8.26 -38.45 16.07
C ASP A 249 6.91 -39.13 16.32
N VAL A 250 6.82 -39.86 17.43
CA VAL A 250 5.60 -40.54 17.89
C VAL A 250 5.14 -39.99 19.25
N GLY A 251 5.61 -38.81 19.64
CA GLY A 251 5.27 -38.21 20.93
C GLY A 251 3.80 -37.79 21.03
N GLY A 252 3.27 -37.63 22.25
CA GLY A 252 1.92 -37.10 22.45
C GLY A 252 0.78 -38.06 22.07
N ASN A 253 1.05 -39.32 21.75
CA ASN A 253 0.04 -40.33 21.43
C ASN A 253 -0.65 -40.94 22.67
N CYS A 254 0.02 -40.88 23.82
CA CYS A 254 -0.41 -41.41 25.11
C CYS A 254 -0.06 -40.38 26.19
N ARG A 255 -0.86 -39.31 26.25
CA ARG A 255 -0.47 -38.07 26.93
C ARG A 255 -0.60 -38.13 28.44
N ARG A 256 0.25 -37.36 29.13
CA ARG A 256 0.06 -37.00 30.54
C ARG A 256 -0.65 -35.65 30.62
N CYS A 257 -1.89 -35.63 31.11
CA CYS A 257 -2.71 -34.42 31.02
C CYS A 257 -2.62 -33.47 32.22
N ASP A 258 -1.81 -33.79 33.23
CA ASP A 258 -1.81 -33.07 34.50
C ASP A 258 -1.28 -31.62 34.42
N HIS A 259 -0.54 -31.29 33.37
CA HIS A 259 -0.04 -29.94 33.10
C HIS A 259 -0.34 -29.45 31.67
N ALA A 260 -1.23 -30.14 30.95
CA ALA A 260 -1.61 -29.78 29.60
C ALA A 260 -2.40 -28.46 29.60
N ARG A 261 -1.93 -27.47 28.82
CA ARG A 261 -2.64 -26.18 28.64
C ARG A 261 -3.82 -26.27 27.67
N ASN A 262 -3.92 -27.39 26.94
CA ASN A 262 -4.93 -27.66 25.94
C ASN A 262 -5.78 -28.88 26.33
N PRO A 263 -6.99 -29.04 25.75
CA PRO A 263 -7.77 -30.26 25.91
C PRO A 263 -6.89 -31.49 25.68
N CYS A 264 -6.95 -32.42 26.63
CA CYS A 264 -6.06 -33.56 26.70
C CYS A 264 -6.85 -34.78 27.17
N ARG A 265 -6.60 -35.92 26.53
CA ARG A 265 -7.16 -37.21 26.89
C ARG A 265 -6.07 -38.00 27.60
N GLU A 266 -6.28 -38.32 28.86
CA GLU A 266 -5.34 -39.13 29.65
C GLU A 266 -5.15 -40.49 28.98
N CYS A 267 -3.94 -41.01 29.04
CA CYS A 267 -3.63 -42.29 28.43
C CYS A 267 -4.44 -43.44 29.08
N PRO A 268 -4.94 -44.42 28.28
CA PRO A 268 -5.60 -45.60 28.82
C PRO A 268 -4.71 -46.38 29.80
N LYS A 269 -5.33 -47.12 30.73
CA LYS A 269 -4.61 -48.04 31.62
C LYS A 269 -3.87 -49.10 30.80
N ASP A 270 -2.70 -49.54 31.27
CA ASP A 270 -1.82 -50.54 30.63
C ASP A 270 -1.24 -50.13 29.26
N HIS A 271 -1.24 -48.83 28.94
CA HIS A 271 -0.63 -48.23 27.76
C HIS A 271 0.39 -47.13 28.14
N PRO A 272 1.35 -46.78 27.26
CA PRO A 272 1.51 -47.27 25.88
C PRO A 272 2.18 -48.66 25.84
N LYS A 273 1.90 -49.42 24.78
CA LYS A 273 2.54 -50.71 24.52
C LYS A 273 3.56 -50.54 23.41
N LEU A 274 4.83 -50.44 23.79
CA LEU A 274 5.95 -50.30 22.86
C LEU A 274 6.78 -51.57 22.86
N HIS A 275 6.75 -52.32 21.75
CA HIS A 275 7.49 -53.57 21.63
C HIS A 275 9.01 -53.32 21.74
N SER A 276 9.75 -54.24 22.36
CA SER A 276 11.19 -54.07 22.63
C SER A 276 12.04 -53.90 21.37
N ASP A 277 11.63 -54.52 20.26
CA ASP A 277 12.35 -54.47 18.98
C ASP A 277 11.77 -53.45 17.97
N THR A 278 10.85 -52.57 18.39
CA THR A 278 10.11 -51.65 17.49
C THR A 278 11.03 -50.83 16.59
N PHE A 279 12.18 -50.37 17.10
CA PHE A 279 13.10 -49.50 16.37
C PHE A 279 14.37 -50.22 15.88
N SER A 280 14.50 -51.52 16.14
CA SER A 280 15.77 -52.25 15.98
C SER A 280 16.31 -52.27 14.55
N HIS A 281 15.43 -52.19 13.55
CA HIS A 281 15.78 -52.17 12.12
C HIS A 281 16.07 -50.76 11.58
N LEU A 282 15.85 -49.69 12.35
CA LEU A 282 16.00 -48.30 11.94
C LEU A 282 17.45 -47.79 12.10
N SER A 283 18.41 -48.48 11.51
CA SER A 283 19.85 -48.21 11.70
C SER A 283 20.34 -46.81 11.29
N ARG A 284 19.55 -46.06 10.52
CA ARG A 284 19.84 -44.68 10.08
C ARG A 284 19.26 -43.60 10.98
N LEU A 285 18.53 -43.97 12.05
CA LEU A 285 17.83 -43.02 12.89
C LEU A 285 18.81 -42.08 13.63
N GLU A 286 18.59 -40.78 13.46
CA GLU A 286 19.34 -39.68 14.07
C GLU A 286 18.51 -38.96 15.15
N GLY A 287 17.19 -38.94 15.02
CA GLY A 287 16.27 -38.28 15.95
C GLY A 287 15.08 -39.18 16.31
N LEU A 288 14.85 -39.35 17.61
CA LEU A 288 13.69 -40.08 18.15
C LEU A 288 12.98 -39.24 19.19
N VAL A 289 11.67 -39.03 18.99
CA VAL A 289 10.82 -38.26 19.89
C VAL A 289 9.73 -39.15 20.48
N LEU A 290 9.83 -39.41 21.78
CA LEU A 290 8.87 -40.14 22.61
C LEU A 290 8.32 -39.25 23.73
N LYS A 291 8.21 -37.94 23.46
CA LYS A 291 7.69 -36.98 24.42
C LYS A 291 6.22 -37.24 24.75
N ASP A 292 5.73 -36.79 25.91
CA ASP A 292 4.30 -36.83 26.28
C ASP A 292 3.65 -38.19 25.98
N SER A 293 4.34 -39.27 26.36
CA SER A 293 3.98 -40.66 26.04
C SER A 293 3.68 -41.50 27.29
N SER A 294 3.59 -40.85 28.47
CA SER A 294 3.29 -41.50 29.76
C SER A 294 4.20 -42.69 30.10
N LEU A 295 5.46 -42.66 29.67
CA LEU A 295 6.44 -43.73 29.92
C LEU A 295 6.92 -43.72 31.38
N TYR A 296 6.94 -44.89 32.03
CA TYR A 296 7.44 -45.06 33.40
C TYR A 296 8.84 -45.69 33.46
N ASN A 297 9.23 -46.42 32.42
CA ASN A 297 10.53 -47.08 32.32
C ASN A 297 11.03 -47.04 30.87
N LEU A 298 12.33 -47.24 30.68
CA LEU A 298 12.99 -47.34 29.39
C LEU A 298 13.51 -48.76 29.18
N ASP A 299 13.10 -49.43 28.12
CA ASP A 299 13.71 -50.70 27.71
C ASP A 299 14.98 -50.40 26.91
N ALA A 300 16.13 -50.88 27.38
CA ALA A 300 17.41 -50.70 26.70
C ALA A 300 17.42 -51.28 25.27
N ARG A 301 16.56 -52.28 24.98
CA ARG A 301 16.43 -52.90 23.66
C ARG A 301 15.89 -51.94 22.60
N TRP A 302 15.12 -50.92 22.98
CA TRP A 302 14.63 -49.89 22.05
C TRP A 302 15.76 -49.15 21.33
N PHE A 303 16.93 -49.04 21.96
CA PHE A 303 18.06 -48.30 21.43
C PHE A 303 19.11 -49.21 20.75
N ARG A 304 18.87 -50.53 20.72
CA ARG A 304 19.78 -51.49 20.11
C ARG A 304 19.81 -51.29 18.59
N GLY A 305 21.01 -51.12 18.03
CA GLY A 305 21.21 -50.90 16.60
C GLY A 305 21.06 -49.45 16.14
N LEU A 306 20.76 -48.50 17.05
CA LEU A 306 20.59 -47.08 16.76
C LEU A 306 21.91 -46.29 16.93
N ASP A 307 22.99 -46.75 16.32
CA ASP A 307 24.35 -46.21 16.51
C ASP A 307 24.54 -44.77 15.97
N ARG A 308 23.55 -44.24 15.24
CA ARG A 308 23.55 -42.89 14.67
C ARG A 308 22.68 -41.90 15.44
N LEU A 309 22.01 -42.34 16.51
CA LEU A 309 21.09 -41.50 17.26
C LEU A 309 21.83 -40.29 17.87
N GLN A 310 21.37 -39.09 17.53
CA GLN A 310 21.94 -37.81 17.95
C GLN A 310 20.97 -37.01 18.83
N VAL A 311 19.66 -37.13 18.61
CA VAL A 311 18.63 -36.39 19.36
C VAL A 311 17.62 -37.38 19.93
N LEU A 312 17.42 -37.31 21.24
CA LEU A 312 16.42 -38.11 21.94
C LEU A 312 15.57 -37.21 22.84
N ASP A 313 14.26 -37.19 22.59
CA ASP A 313 13.30 -36.45 23.39
C ASP A 313 12.39 -37.41 24.17
N LEU A 314 12.55 -37.41 25.50
CA LEU A 314 11.77 -38.18 26.46
C LEU A 314 11.01 -37.25 27.41
N SER A 315 10.81 -35.98 27.04
CA SER A 315 10.13 -35.00 27.88
C SER A 315 8.67 -35.37 28.16
N GLU A 316 8.10 -34.82 29.22
CA GLU A 316 6.69 -35.02 29.59
C GLU A 316 6.33 -36.51 29.76
N ASN A 317 7.21 -37.32 30.36
CA ASN A 317 6.92 -38.71 30.75
C ASN A 317 6.91 -38.85 32.29
N PHE A 318 6.89 -40.07 32.81
CA PHE A 318 6.94 -40.38 34.25
C PHE A 318 8.26 -41.07 34.63
N LEU A 319 9.39 -40.61 34.07
CA LEU A 319 10.70 -41.25 34.19
C LEU A 319 11.50 -40.87 35.44
N TYR A 320 10.93 -40.14 36.41
CA TYR A 320 11.63 -39.66 37.62
C TYR A 320 12.42 -40.74 38.37
N ASP A 321 11.88 -41.97 38.47
CA ASP A 321 12.56 -43.10 39.11
C ASP A 321 13.47 -43.85 38.12
N CYS A 322 13.13 -43.84 36.83
CA CYS A 322 13.93 -44.50 35.79
C CYS A 322 15.30 -43.82 35.61
N ILE A 323 15.36 -42.48 35.60
CA ILE A 323 16.59 -41.72 35.35
C ILE A 323 17.66 -41.91 36.43
N THR A 324 17.30 -42.46 37.59
CA THR A 324 18.25 -42.73 38.70
C THR A 324 18.96 -44.09 38.57
N LYS A 325 18.37 -45.03 37.83
CA LYS A 325 18.83 -46.44 37.77
C LYS A 325 18.98 -47.03 36.36
N THR A 326 18.54 -46.31 35.33
CA THR A 326 18.49 -46.84 33.96
C THR A 326 19.86 -47.22 33.40
N THR A 327 19.91 -48.31 32.63
CA THR A 327 21.06 -48.73 31.82
C THR A 327 20.89 -48.39 30.34
N ALA A 328 19.73 -47.86 29.93
CA ALA A 328 19.37 -47.64 28.53
C ALA A 328 20.33 -46.71 27.76
N PHE A 329 21.05 -45.84 28.48
CA PHE A 329 21.98 -44.88 27.86
C PHE A 329 23.37 -45.43 27.55
N GLN A 330 23.73 -46.65 27.99
CA GLN A 330 25.09 -47.21 27.83
C GLN A 330 25.54 -47.32 26.36
N GLY A 331 24.60 -47.56 25.42
CA GLY A 331 24.90 -47.70 23.99
C GLY A 331 24.84 -46.39 23.19
N LEU A 332 24.47 -45.26 23.79
CA LEU A 332 24.15 -44.02 23.08
C LEU A 332 25.32 -43.02 23.01
N ALA A 333 26.52 -43.50 22.67
CA ALA A 333 27.74 -42.70 22.70
C ALA A 333 27.74 -41.50 21.72
N ARG A 334 26.93 -41.53 20.65
CA ARG A 334 26.78 -40.46 19.64
C ARG A 334 25.68 -39.45 19.97
N LEU A 335 24.92 -39.65 21.03
CA LEU A 335 23.83 -38.76 21.40
C LEU A 335 24.37 -37.37 21.73
N ARG A 336 23.83 -36.34 21.08
CA ARG A 336 24.21 -34.93 21.23
C ARG A 336 23.21 -34.14 22.06
N LYS A 337 21.93 -34.48 21.97
CA LYS A 337 20.86 -33.79 22.69
C LYS A 337 19.95 -34.80 23.36
N LEU A 338 19.77 -34.64 24.67
CA LEU A 338 18.87 -35.44 25.48
C LEU A 338 17.91 -34.52 26.22
N ASN A 339 16.61 -34.70 26.00
CA ASN A 339 15.57 -33.97 26.72
C ASN A 339 14.82 -34.91 27.68
N LEU A 340 14.93 -34.65 28.98
CA LEU A 340 14.28 -35.37 30.08
C LEU A 340 13.29 -34.48 30.82
N SER A 341 12.89 -33.39 30.20
CA SER A 341 12.15 -32.38 30.92
C SER A 341 10.73 -32.80 31.30
N PHE A 342 10.17 -32.17 32.33
CA PHE A 342 8.86 -32.48 32.89
C PHE A 342 8.63 -33.96 33.21
N ASN A 343 9.69 -34.69 33.60
CA ASN A 343 9.59 -36.07 34.09
C ASN A 343 9.28 -36.16 35.58
N TYR A 344 8.48 -35.25 36.12
CA TYR A 344 8.15 -35.21 37.55
C TYR A 344 7.06 -36.21 37.96
N HIS A 345 7.06 -36.57 39.25
CA HIS A 345 5.98 -37.33 39.87
C HIS A 345 4.85 -36.38 40.31
N LYS A 346 3.60 -36.69 39.95
CA LYS A 346 2.42 -35.87 40.29
C LYS A 346 2.40 -35.55 41.80
N LYS A 347 2.29 -34.26 42.15
CA LYS A 347 2.21 -33.75 43.54
C LYS A 347 3.43 -34.04 44.44
N VAL A 348 4.58 -34.42 43.87
CA VAL A 348 5.79 -34.76 44.63
C VAL A 348 6.96 -33.90 44.13
N SER A 349 7.79 -33.47 45.08
CA SER A 349 9.13 -32.94 44.83
C SER A 349 10.12 -33.78 45.63
N PHE A 350 11.23 -34.17 45.02
CA PHE A 350 12.26 -35.00 45.64
C PHE A 350 13.22 -34.16 46.49
N ALA A 351 13.79 -34.74 47.54
CA ALA A 351 14.83 -34.05 48.34
C ALA A 351 16.13 -33.91 47.54
N HIS A 352 16.57 -35.01 46.94
CA HIS A 352 17.79 -35.12 46.14
C HIS A 352 17.47 -35.76 44.79
N LEU A 353 18.32 -35.49 43.80
CA LEU A 353 18.33 -36.19 42.53
C LEU A 353 19.68 -36.90 42.38
N HIS A 354 19.65 -38.18 42.02
CA HIS A 354 20.85 -38.94 41.70
C HIS A 354 20.72 -39.49 40.29
N LEU A 355 21.60 -39.08 39.39
CA LEU A 355 21.61 -39.58 38.02
C LEU A 355 22.26 -40.97 37.94
N ALA A 356 21.72 -41.83 37.06
CA ALA A 356 22.30 -43.15 36.83
C ALA A 356 23.74 -43.07 36.28
N PRO A 357 24.63 -44.04 36.60
CA PRO A 357 25.98 -44.08 36.04
C PRO A 357 26.03 -44.17 34.51
N SER A 358 24.95 -44.63 33.87
CA SER A 358 24.84 -44.75 32.41
C SER A 358 24.95 -43.40 31.69
N PHE A 359 24.63 -42.28 32.34
CA PHE A 359 24.82 -40.93 31.77
C PHE A 359 26.29 -40.64 31.41
N GLY A 360 27.25 -41.22 32.15
CA GLY A 360 28.68 -41.08 31.85
C GLY A 360 29.12 -41.72 30.52
N HIS A 361 28.26 -42.51 29.87
CA HIS A 361 28.54 -43.13 28.58
C HIS A 361 28.15 -42.22 27.38
N LEU A 362 27.43 -41.13 27.62
CA LEU A 362 26.95 -40.18 26.60
C LEU A 362 28.08 -39.23 26.15
N ARG A 363 29.18 -39.78 25.61
CA ARG A 363 30.43 -39.04 25.33
C ARG A 363 30.27 -37.87 24.35
N SER A 364 29.29 -37.91 23.47
CA SER A 364 29.01 -36.84 22.49
C SER A 364 27.97 -35.82 22.94
N LEU A 365 27.46 -35.93 24.17
CA LEU A 365 26.36 -35.12 24.67
C LEU A 365 26.78 -33.66 24.76
N LYS A 366 26.02 -32.78 24.11
CA LYS A 366 26.20 -31.33 24.09
C LYS A 366 25.15 -30.61 24.91
N GLU A 367 23.90 -31.05 24.83
CA GLU A 367 22.77 -30.42 25.50
C GLU A 367 22.00 -31.47 26.32
N LEU A 368 21.86 -31.20 27.62
CA LEU A 368 21.03 -31.97 28.53
C LEU A 368 19.96 -31.06 29.12
N ASP A 369 18.71 -31.41 28.85
CA ASP A 369 17.55 -30.70 29.40
C ASP A 369 16.88 -31.53 30.50
N MET A 370 16.85 -30.97 31.70
CA MET A 370 16.29 -31.55 32.90
C MET A 370 15.32 -30.57 33.59
N HIS A 371 14.68 -29.68 32.82
CA HIS A 371 13.71 -28.76 33.39
C HIS A 371 12.51 -29.49 33.99
N GLY A 372 12.01 -29.06 35.14
CA GLY A 372 10.75 -29.58 35.70
C GLY A 372 10.75 -31.06 36.12
N ILE A 373 11.86 -31.60 36.65
CA ILE A 373 11.90 -32.91 37.33
C ILE A 373 11.39 -32.79 38.79
N PHE A 374 11.58 -31.61 39.39
CA PHE A 374 11.16 -31.22 40.74
C PHE A 374 11.96 -31.85 41.88
N PHE A 375 13.13 -31.27 42.19
CA PHE A 375 13.98 -31.69 43.32
C PHE A 375 14.56 -30.47 44.05
N ARG A 376 14.80 -30.60 45.36
CA ARG A 376 15.10 -29.45 46.24
C ARG A 376 16.59 -29.13 46.37
N SER A 377 17.46 -30.14 46.38
CA SER A 377 18.89 -29.98 46.63
C SER A 377 19.74 -30.35 45.40
N LEU A 378 20.59 -29.42 44.97
CA LEU A 378 21.59 -29.63 43.92
C LEU A 378 23.00 -29.64 44.54
N SER A 379 23.64 -30.80 44.50
CA SER A 379 24.97 -31.08 45.07
C SER A 379 25.93 -31.66 44.04
N GLU A 380 27.20 -31.79 44.41
CA GLU A 380 28.21 -32.50 43.60
C GLU A 380 27.78 -33.94 43.25
N THR A 381 27.14 -34.65 44.19
CA THR A 381 26.62 -36.01 43.98
C THR A 381 25.45 -36.09 43.01
N THR A 382 24.76 -34.98 42.73
CA THR A 382 23.62 -34.94 41.81
C THR A 382 24.07 -35.09 40.36
N LEU A 383 25.14 -34.37 39.98
CA LEU A 383 25.62 -34.29 38.59
C LEU A 383 26.93 -35.06 38.36
N GLN A 384 27.40 -35.84 39.33
CA GLN A 384 28.68 -36.56 39.28
C GLN A 384 28.89 -37.37 37.98
N PRO A 385 27.89 -38.09 37.43
CA PRO A 385 28.05 -38.79 36.15
C PRO A 385 28.32 -37.89 34.93
N LEU A 386 27.99 -36.59 35.02
CA LEU A 386 28.08 -35.64 33.91
C LEU A 386 29.41 -34.87 33.88
N VAL A 387 30.10 -34.76 35.01
CA VAL A 387 31.30 -33.90 35.17
C VAL A 387 32.40 -34.27 34.17
N GLN A 388 32.52 -35.56 33.83
CA GLN A 388 33.55 -36.09 32.93
C GLN A 388 33.15 -36.06 31.45
N LEU A 389 31.96 -35.55 31.09
CA LEU A 389 31.52 -35.50 29.70
C LEU A 389 32.26 -34.40 28.93
N PRO A 390 33.05 -34.75 27.90
CA PRO A 390 33.98 -33.81 27.27
C PRO A 390 33.29 -32.76 26.39
N MET A 391 32.08 -33.06 25.90
CA MET A 391 31.36 -32.24 24.92
C MET A 391 30.16 -31.49 25.50
N LEU A 392 29.90 -31.60 26.81
CA LEU A 392 28.71 -31.03 27.44
C LEU A 392 28.83 -29.50 27.49
N GLN A 393 27.97 -28.82 26.74
CA GLN A 393 27.98 -27.37 26.56
C GLN A 393 26.79 -26.69 27.25
N THR A 394 25.63 -27.34 27.29
CA THR A 394 24.40 -26.75 27.80
C THR A 394 23.73 -27.68 28.80
N LEU A 395 23.44 -27.15 29.98
CA LEU A 395 22.71 -27.85 31.03
C LEU A 395 21.53 -26.99 31.50
N ARG A 396 20.31 -27.52 31.36
CA ARG A 396 19.08 -26.84 31.78
C ARG A 396 18.45 -27.51 32.97
N LEU A 397 18.29 -26.74 34.04
CA LEU A 397 17.78 -27.15 35.34
C LEU A 397 16.68 -26.20 35.84
N GLN A 398 16.06 -25.43 34.94
CA GLN A 398 15.00 -24.49 35.29
C GLN A 398 13.72 -25.19 35.82
N MET A 399 12.89 -24.45 36.56
CA MET A 399 11.61 -24.95 37.08
C MET A 399 11.71 -26.24 37.92
N ASN A 400 12.84 -26.50 38.60
CA ASN A 400 13.00 -27.69 39.44
C ASN A 400 12.62 -27.47 40.91
N PHE A 401 12.25 -26.25 41.29
CA PHE A 401 12.00 -25.86 42.69
C PHE A 401 13.21 -26.06 43.60
N ILE A 402 14.44 -26.01 43.04
CA ILE A 402 15.70 -26.14 43.78
C ILE A 402 15.78 -24.98 44.77
N ASN A 403 15.95 -25.27 46.06
CA ASN A 403 16.10 -24.25 47.11
C ASN A 403 17.52 -24.19 47.67
N GLN A 404 18.31 -25.27 47.52
CA GLN A 404 19.70 -25.34 47.91
C GLN A 404 20.54 -25.77 46.70
N ALA A 405 21.51 -24.95 46.30
CA ALA A 405 22.37 -25.24 45.16
C ALA A 405 23.83 -24.93 45.47
N GLN A 406 24.70 -25.94 45.28
CA GLN A 406 26.16 -25.76 45.30
C GLN A 406 26.63 -25.30 43.91
N LEU A 407 26.71 -23.99 43.67
CA LEU A 407 27.06 -23.46 42.34
C LEU A 407 28.52 -23.74 41.93
N SER A 408 29.40 -23.98 42.90
CA SER A 408 30.82 -24.27 42.67
C SER A 408 31.07 -25.53 41.82
N ILE A 409 30.10 -26.44 41.73
CA ILE A 409 30.18 -27.65 40.91
C ILE A 409 30.34 -27.32 39.42
N PHE A 410 29.77 -26.21 38.94
CA PHE A 410 29.85 -25.84 37.53
C PHE A 410 31.26 -25.41 37.13
N GLY A 411 32.07 -24.96 38.08
CA GLY A 411 33.50 -24.68 37.86
C GLY A 411 34.33 -25.93 37.55
N ALA A 412 33.83 -27.13 37.87
CA ALA A 412 34.49 -28.39 37.55
C ALA A 412 34.24 -28.87 36.11
N PHE A 413 33.25 -28.29 35.40
CA PHE A 413 32.94 -28.69 34.02
C PHE A 413 33.83 -27.92 33.03
N PRO A 414 34.69 -28.60 32.26
CA PRO A 414 35.68 -27.92 31.42
C PRO A 414 35.06 -27.18 30.22
N GLY A 415 34.01 -27.76 29.61
CA GLY A 415 33.42 -27.33 28.33
C GLY A 415 32.02 -26.71 28.41
N LEU A 416 31.52 -26.43 29.62
CA LEU A 416 30.16 -25.92 29.82
C LEU A 416 30.09 -24.44 29.44
N LEU A 417 29.18 -24.12 28.50
CA LEU A 417 28.96 -22.78 27.96
C LEU A 417 27.73 -22.09 28.56
N TYR A 418 26.69 -22.86 28.89
CA TYR A 418 25.44 -22.33 29.44
C TYR A 418 24.82 -23.24 30.50
N VAL A 419 24.67 -22.72 31.72
CA VAL A 419 23.86 -23.33 32.79
C VAL A 419 22.61 -22.50 32.99
N ASP A 420 21.44 -23.12 32.87
CA ASP A 420 20.15 -22.50 33.19
C ASP A 420 19.60 -23.04 34.52
N LEU A 421 19.59 -22.19 35.55
CA LEU A 421 18.97 -22.43 36.85
C LEU A 421 17.80 -21.48 37.09
N SER A 422 17.24 -20.88 36.04
CA SER A 422 16.12 -19.95 36.15
C SER A 422 14.85 -20.61 36.74
N ASP A 423 13.93 -19.80 37.26
CA ASP A 423 12.65 -20.29 37.78
C ASP A 423 12.80 -21.38 38.88
N ASN A 424 13.80 -21.23 39.74
CA ASN A 424 14.00 -22.08 40.92
C ASN A 424 13.70 -21.29 42.21
N ARG A 425 14.04 -21.85 43.38
CA ARG A 425 13.79 -21.26 44.69
C ARG A 425 15.08 -21.01 45.48
N ILE A 426 16.20 -20.84 44.78
CA ILE A 426 17.52 -20.66 45.41
C ILE A 426 17.50 -19.35 46.18
N SER A 427 17.88 -19.38 47.46
CA SER A 427 17.80 -18.22 48.35
C SER A 427 19.14 -17.76 48.94
N GLY A 428 20.25 -18.45 48.66
CA GLY A 428 21.58 -18.08 49.13
C GLY A 428 22.59 -19.23 49.00
N ALA A 429 23.74 -19.10 49.65
CA ALA A 429 24.77 -20.14 49.68
C ALA A 429 24.22 -21.44 50.29
N ALA A 430 24.60 -22.59 49.70
CA ALA A 430 24.27 -23.89 50.27
C ALA A 430 24.94 -24.03 51.64
N ARG A 431 24.15 -24.24 52.70
CA ARG A 431 24.68 -24.63 54.01
C ARG A 431 25.29 -26.03 53.88
N PRO A 432 26.51 -26.29 54.35
CA PRO A 432 27.05 -27.65 54.38
C PRO A 432 26.15 -28.49 55.30
N VAL A 433 25.45 -29.46 54.72
CA VAL A 433 24.60 -30.39 55.48
C VAL A 433 25.52 -31.42 56.12
N ALA A 434 25.56 -31.42 57.46
CA ALA A 434 26.02 -32.55 58.24
C ALA A 434 25.20 -33.78 57.87
N ILE A 435 25.85 -34.93 57.70
CA ILE A 435 25.23 -36.20 57.31
C ILE A 435 24.25 -36.62 58.42
N THR A 436 23.00 -36.19 58.34
CA THR A 436 21.90 -36.78 59.09
C THR A 436 21.07 -37.60 58.13
N ARG A 437 21.04 -38.91 58.38
CA ARG A 437 20.13 -39.87 57.75
C ARG A 437 18.70 -39.44 58.03
N GLU A 438 18.08 -38.70 57.12
CA GLU A 438 16.64 -38.46 57.14
C GLU A 438 15.94 -39.41 56.14
N VAL A 439 14.98 -40.14 56.69
CA VAL A 439 14.10 -41.10 56.02
C VAL A 439 13.23 -40.36 55.01
N ASP A 440 12.99 -41.01 53.87
CA ASP A 440 12.21 -40.57 52.70
C ASP A 440 10.78 -40.11 53.08
N GLY A 441 10.66 -38.86 53.53
CA GLY A 441 9.42 -38.21 53.91
C GLY A 441 8.75 -37.52 52.73
N ARG A 442 7.68 -38.11 52.19
CA ARG A 442 6.82 -37.51 51.16
C ARG A 442 5.99 -36.36 51.75
N GLU A 443 6.50 -35.14 51.71
CA GLU A 443 5.68 -33.95 52.00
C GLU A 443 4.83 -33.53 50.79
N ARG A 444 3.52 -33.45 51.00
CA ARG A 444 2.54 -32.94 50.03
C ARG A 444 2.47 -31.42 50.13
N VAL A 445 3.01 -30.72 49.14
CA VAL A 445 2.86 -29.27 49.01
C VAL A 445 1.79 -28.97 47.95
N TRP A 446 0.82 -28.12 48.30
CA TRP A 446 -0.25 -27.67 47.40
C TRP A 446 0.27 -26.61 46.41
N LEU A 447 -0.10 -26.78 45.13
CA LEU A 447 0.29 -25.92 44.01
C LEU A 447 -0.81 -24.89 43.70
N PRO A 448 -0.53 -23.57 43.72
CA PRO A 448 -1.40 -22.58 43.08
C PRO A 448 -1.16 -22.56 41.57
N SER A 449 -2.21 -22.75 40.78
CA SER A 449 -2.16 -22.58 39.32
C SER A 449 -2.08 -21.10 38.97
N ARG A 450 -0.99 -20.66 38.32
CA ARG A 450 -0.91 -19.34 37.67
C ARG A 450 -0.91 -19.51 36.16
N ASN A 451 -1.93 -18.94 35.54
CA ASN A 451 -2.06 -18.81 34.10
C ASN A 451 -1.00 -17.83 33.57
N LEU A 452 -0.06 -18.32 32.77
CA LEU A 452 0.84 -17.49 31.96
C LEU A 452 0.25 -17.36 30.56
N ALA A 453 -0.46 -16.25 30.33
CA ALA A 453 -0.86 -15.83 28.99
C ALA A 453 0.36 -15.22 28.25
N PRO A 454 0.60 -15.54 26.98
CA PRO A 454 1.56 -14.81 26.17
C PRO A 454 0.95 -13.45 25.79
N ARG A 455 1.67 -12.36 26.07
CA ARG A 455 1.30 -11.02 25.56
C ARG A 455 1.81 -10.83 24.12
N PRO A 456 1.10 -10.07 23.26
CA PRO A 456 1.48 -9.87 21.86
C PRO A 456 2.34 -8.62 21.61
N LEU A 457 3.20 -8.78 20.60
CA LEU A 457 3.80 -7.86 19.60
C LEU A 457 4.40 -6.47 19.94
N ASP A 458 5.54 -6.26 19.28
CA ASP A 458 6.11 -5.01 18.73
C ASP A 458 6.38 -3.82 19.66
N THR A 459 7.51 -3.94 20.34
CA THR A 459 8.48 -2.85 20.52
C THR A 459 9.86 -3.43 20.20
N LEU A 460 10.79 -2.64 19.63
CA LEU A 460 12.20 -3.05 19.54
C LEU A 460 12.62 -3.50 20.94
N ARG A 461 13.03 -4.76 21.05
CA ARG A 461 13.21 -5.41 22.35
C ARG A 461 14.46 -4.83 23.02
N SER A 462 14.39 -4.68 24.34
CA SER A 462 15.56 -4.53 25.25
C SER A 462 16.69 -5.54 24.95
N GLU A 463 16.39 -6.66 24.27
CA GLU A 463 17.34 -7.65 23.76
C GLU A 463 18.43 -7.08 22.81
N ASP A 464 18.24 -5.90 22.21
CA ASP A 464 19.23 -5.28 21.30
C ASP A 464 20.17 -4.27 22.00
N PHE A 465 19.87 -3.84 23.24
CA PHE A 465 20.68 -2.83 23.94
C PHE A 465 21.94 -3.43 24.58
N MET A 466 21.84 -4.62 25.18
CA MET A 466 22.95 -5.29 25.86
C MET A 466 23.56 -6.42 25.01
N PRO A 467 24.86 -6.71 25.18
CA PRO A 467 25.49 -7.88 24.57
C PRO A 467 24.75 -9.17 24.96
N ASN A 468 24.35 -9.95 23.96
CA ASN A 468 23.66 -11.22 24.20
C ASN A 468 24.61 -12.23 24.87
N CYS A 469 24.24 -12.74 26.05
CA CYS A 469 25.03 -13.73 26.79
C CYS A 469 25.36 -15.01 26.01
N LYS A 470 24.60 -15.33 24.95
CA LYS A 470 24.92 -16.43 24.02
C LYS A 470 26.26 -16.27 23.28
N ALA A 471 26.79 -15.05 23.19
CA ALA A 471 28.06 -14.76 22.53
C ALA A 471 29.29 -15.04 23.42
N PHE A 472 29.08 -15.32 24.71
CA PHE A 472 30.14 -15.46 25.71
C PHE A 472 30.45 -16.93 25.99
N SER A 473 31.66 -17.18 26.47
CA SER A 473 32.18 -18.55 26.61
C SER A 473 31.54 -19.32 27.77
N PHE A 474 31.08 -18.63 28.82
CA PHE A 474 30.40 -19.26 29.94
C PHE A 474 29.35 -18.33 30.56
N THR A 475 28.09 -18.77 30.57
CA THR A 475 26.93 -18.07 31.10
C THR A 475 26.22 -18.90 32.17
N LEU A 476 25.86 -18.25 33.28
CA LEU A 476 25.07 -18.81 34.37
C LEU A 476 23.79 -17.97 34.53
N ASP A 477 22.64 -18.62 34.33
CA ASP A 477 21.33 -18.00 34.50
C ASP A 477 20.73 -18.40 35.86
N LEU A 478 20.64 -17.43 36.77
CA LEU A 478 20.00 -17.53 38.08
C LEU A 478 18.77 -16.61 38.15
N SER A 479 18.21 -16.21 37.01
CA SER A 479 17.03 -15.36 36.98
C SER A 479 15.82 -16.05 37.63
N ARG A 480 14.83 -15.27 38.11
CA ARG A 480 13.58 -15.81 38.68
C ARG A 480 13.83 -16.82 39.83
N ASN A 481 14.75 -16.48 40.73
CA ASN A 481 15.02 -17.22 41.97
C ASN A 481 14.58 -16.40 43.20
N ASN A 482 14.88 -16.88 44.41
CA ASN A 482 14.51 -16.26 45.67
C ASN A 482 15.70 -15.57 46.37
N LEU A 483 16.70 -15.11 45.61
CA LEU A 483 17.87 -14.46 46.20
C LEU A 483 17.45 -13.11 46.79
N VAL A 484 17.76 -12.91 48.07
CA VAL A 484 17.54 -11.64 48.81
C VAL A 484 18.84 -10.91 49.05
N THR A 485 19.92 -11.65 49.28
CA THR A 485 21.27 -11.13 49.42
C THR A 485 22.23 -11.99 48.60
N ILE A 486 23.31 -11.37 48.18
CA ILE A 486 24.41 -12.00 47.46
C ILE A 486 25.62 -12.05 48.38
N GLN A 487 26.23 -13.23 48.43
CA GLN A 487 27.44 -13.50 49.20
C GLN A 487 28.54 -14.03 48.27
N SER A 488 29.79 -13.60 48.51
CA SER A 488 30.95 -13.92 47.68
C SER A 488 31.17 -15.44 47.54
N GLU A 489 30.97 -16.18 48.62
CA GLU A 489 31.13 -17.64 48.69
C GLU A 489 30.21 -18.41 47.74
N MET A 490 29.07 -17.84 47.33
CA MET A 490 28.17 -18.47 46.35
C MET A 490 28.84 -18.70 45.00
N PHE A 491 29.78 -17.84 44.62
CA PHE A 491 30.44 -17.87 43.32
C PHE A 491 31.86 -18.46 43.38
N ALA A 492 32.18 -19.17 44.47
CA ALA A 492 33.45 -19.87 44.58
C ALA A 492 33.67 -20.81 43.38
N ARG A 493 34.88 -20.79 42.81
CA ARG A 493 35.30 -21.56 41.61
C ARG A 493 34.61 -21.17 40.29
N LEU A 494 33.92 -20.04 40.21
CA LEU A 494 33.29 -19.54 38.97
C LEU A 494 34.05 -18.38 38.31
N SER A 495 35.38 -18.31 38.43
CA SER A 495 36.20 -17.20 37.90
C SER A 495 36.23 -17.09 36.38
N ARG A 496 35.87 -18.17 35.65
CA ARG A 496 35.73 -18.20 34.19
C ARG A 496 34.39 -17.65 33.68
N LEU A 497 33.45 -17.35 34.59
CA LEU A 497 32.12 -16.89 34.21
C LEU A 497 32.21 -15.51 33.52
N GLU A 498 31.59 -15.39 32.35
CA GLU A 498 31.61 -14.15 31.55
C GLU A 498 30.25 -13.44 31.57
N CYS A 499 29.13 -14.18 31.65
CA CYS A 499 27.81 -13.60 31.86
C CYS A 499 27.08 -14.24 33.05
N LEU A 500 26.55 -13.40 33.93
CA LEU A 500 25.71 -13.79 35.06
C LEU A 500 24.37 -13.07 34.99
N ARG A 501 23.28 -13.84 35.00
CA ARG A 501 21.92 -13.29 35.11
C ARG A 501 21.34 -13.57 36.49
N LEU A 502 20.95 -12.51 37.16
CA LEU A 502 20.31 -12.50 38.47
C LEU A 502 18.97 -11.75 38.43
N SER A 503 18.40 -11.57 37.24
CA SER A 503 17.18 -10.81 37.06
C SER A 503 15.96 -11.46 37.70
N HIS A 504 14.95 -10.65 38.04
CA HIS A 504 13.71 -11.13 38.67
C HIS A 504 13.97 -11.95 39.95
N ASN A 505 14.96 -11.56 40.75
CA ASN A 505 15.12 -12.07 42.11
C ASN A 505 14.45 -11.11 43.10
N SER A 506 14.81 -11.16 44.38
CA SER A 506 14.33 -10.22 45.40
C SER A 506 15.50 -9.55 46.12
N ILE A 507 16.61 -9.29 45.39
CA ILE A 507 17.85 -8.82 45.99
C ILE A 507 17.62 -7.41 46.52
N SER A 508 17.60 -7.28 47.85
CA SER A 508 17.38 -6.02 48.58
C SER A 508 18.61 -5.73 49.43
N GLN A 509 19.72 -5.45 48.77
CA GLN A 509 21.04 -5.28 49.39
C GLN A 509 21.69 -3.99 48.91
N ALA A 510 22.33 -3.27 49.84
CA ALA A 510 23.26 -2.20 49.54
C ALA A 510 24.59 -2.81 49.08
N VAL A 511 24.78 -2.92 47.77
CA VAL A 511 26.01 -3.47 47.18
C VAL A 511 27.18 -2.53 47.48
N ASN A 512 28.34 -3.07 47.84
CA ASN A 512 29.44 -2.28 48.38
C ASN A 512 30.82 -2.65 47.82
N GLY A 513 30.88 -3.56 46.86
CA GLY A 513 32.12 -3.98 46.20
C GLY A 513 32.70 -5.31 46.70
N SER A 514 31.91 -6.13 47.41
CA SER A 514 32.39 -7.40 48.00
C SER A 514 31.58 -8.62 47.57
N GLN A 515 30.50 -8.43 46.81
CA GLN A 515 29.52 -9.47 46.50
C GLN A 515 30.02 -10.42 45.41
N PHE A 516 30.82 -9.92 44.46
CA PHE A 516 31.20 -10.66 43.25
C PHE A 516 32.72 -10.90 43.11
N VAL A 517 33.47 -10.85 44.21
CA VAL A 517 34.95 -10.95 44.23
C VAL A 517 35.51 -12.13 43.42
N PRO A 518 34.91 -13.34 43.42
CA PRO A 518 35.45 -14.47 42.65
C PRO A 518 35.30 -14.32 41.12
N LEU A 519 34.43 -13.44 40.62
CA LEU A 519 34.00 -13.34 39.23
C LEU A 519 34.92 -12.42 38.40
N THR A 520 36.21 -12.74 38.36
CA THR A 520 37.24 -11.87 37.75
C THR A 520 37.18 -11.75 36.23
N SER A 521 36.48 -12.67 35.55
CA SER A 521 36.29 -12.64 34.08
C SER A 521 34.92 -12.11 33.64
N LEU A 522 34.07 -11.67 34.58
CA LEU A 522 32.70 -11.27 34.27
C LEU A 522 32.67 -10.02 33.39
N ARG A 523 31.91 -10.10 32.30
CA ARG A 523 31.71 -9.03 31.31
C ARG A 523 30.28 -8.53 31.29
N VAL A 524 29.31 -9.39 31.56
CA VAL A 524 27.88 -9.04 31.59
C VAL A 524 27.27 -9.45 32.93
N LEU A 525 26.61 -8.48 33.58
CA LEU A 525 25.85 -8.71 34.80
C LEU A 525 24.44 -8.15 34.62
N ASP A 526 23.45 -9.02 34.66
CA ASP A 526 22.04 -8.64 34.65
C ASP A 526 21.47 -8.75 36.06
N LEU A 527 21.11 -7.61 36.64
CA LEU A 527 20.48 -7.48 37.95
C LEU A 527 19.10 -6.81 37.83
N SER A 528 18.48 -6.85 36.65
CA SER A 528 17.18 -6.24 36.40
C SER A 528 16.07 -6.85 37.27
N HIS A 529 15.00 -6.10 37.55
CA HIS A 529 13.88 -6.57 38.37
C HIS A 529 14.30 -7.10 39.75
N ASN A 530 15.09 -6.31 40.48
CA ASN A 530 15.46 -6.54 41.88
C ASN A 530 15.05 -5.34 42.75
N LYS A 531 15.65 -5.18 43.93
CA LYS A 531 15.38 -4.09 44.88
C LYS A 531 16.69 -3.48 45.38
N LEU A 532 17.67 -3.33 44.49
CA LEU A 532 19.02 -2.90 44.82
C LEU A 532 19.06 -1.48 45.38
N ASP A 533 19.74 -1.33 46.50
CA ASP A 533 20.01 -0.03 47.11
C ASP A 533 21.37 0.49 46.64
N LEU A 534 21.37 1.53 45.79
CA LEU A 534 22.57 2.10 45.20
C LEU A 534 23.09 3.24 46.08
N TYR A 535 23.68 2.91 47.23
CA TYR A 535 24.19 3.90 48.18
C TYR A 535 25.72 4.06 48.17
N HIS A 536 26.46 2.97 47.93
CA HIS A 536 27.92 2.99 48.02
C HIS A 536 28.59 3.30 46.67
N GLY A 537 29.53 4.26 46.67
CA GLY A 537 30.32 4.58 45.48
C GLY A 537 31.27 3.48 45.02
N ARG A 538 31.49 2.42 45.82
CA ARG A 538 32.35 1.26 45.47
C ARG A 538 31.57 0.08 44.87
N SER A 539 30.27 0.25 44.61
CA SER A 539 29.42 -0.80 44.02
C SER A 539 30.04 -1.34 42.73
N PHE A 540 30.13 -2.67 42.61
CA PHE A 540 30.61 -3.40 41.43
C PHE A 540 32.10 -3.20 41.05
N THR A 541 32.88 -2.49 41.86
CA THR A 541 34.31 -2.21 41.60
C THR A 541 35.19 -3.46 41.64
N GLU A 542 34.71 -4.56 42.23
CA GLU A 542 35.38 -5.86 42.23
C GLU A 542 35.34 -6.59 40.88
N LEU A 543 34.62 -6.05 39.88
CA LEU A 543 34.46 -6.61 38.54
C LEU A 543 35.31 -5.86 37.50
N PRO A 544 36.60 -6.21 37.31
CA PRO A 544 37.53 -5.40 36.52
C PRO A 544 37.25 -5.41 35.01
N ARG A 545 36.50 -6.40 34.51
CA ARG A 545 36.21 -6.61 33.08
C ARG A 545 34.75 -6.36 32.73
N LEU A 546 33.96 -5.79 33.63
CA LEU A 546 32.53 -5.57 33.42
C LEU A 546 32.31 -4.58 32.28
N GLU A 547 31.68 -5.06 31.19
CA GLU A 547 31.37 -4.29 29.99
C GLU A 547 29.90 -3.88 29.93
N ALA A 548 28.99 -4.69 30.47
CA ALA A 548 27.56 -4.44 30.43
C ALA A 548 26.90 -4.73 31.78
N LEU A 549 26.13 -3.76 32.29
CA LEU A 549 25.45 -3.84 33.57
C LEU A 549 23.98 -3.44 33.41
N ASP A 550 23.07 -4.37 33.74
CA ASP A 550 21.63 -4.10 33.80
C ASP A 550 21.19 -3.89 35.25
N LEU A 551 20.70 -2.69 35.57
CA LEU A 551 20.10 -2.37 36.85
C LEU A 551 18.65 -1.90 36.67
N SER A 552 18.01 -2.22 35.54
CA SER A 552 16.64 -1.78 35.26
C SER A 552 15.63 -2.39 36.24
N TYR A 553 14.47 -1.76 36.41
CA TYR A 553 13.39 -2.26 37.26
C TYR A 553 13.79 -2.55 38.73
N ASN A 554 14.72 -1.76 39.28
CA ASN A 554 15.09 -1.67 40.70
C ASN A 554 14.45 -0.42 41.36
N SER A 555 13.21 -0.09 41.02
CA SER A 555 12.58 1.19 41.43
C SER A 555 12.24 1.31 42.91
N GLN A 556 12.05 0.19 43.62
CA GLN A 556 11.53 0.22 44.99
C GLN A 556 12.36 1.13 45.93
N PRO A 557 13.70 1.08 45.97
CA PRO A 557 14.48 2.00 46.81
C PRO A 557 14.40 3.48 46.37
N PHE A 558 14.26 3.77 45.07
CA PHE A 558 14.14 5.14 44.56
C PHE A 558 12.80 5.81 44.91
N THR A 559 11.74 5.02 45.11
CA THR A 559 10.42 5.53 45.55
C THR A 559 10.38 5.93 47.03
N MET A 560 11.35 5.52 47.84
CA MET A 560 11.34 5.77 49.28
C MET A 560 11.61 7.25 49.60
N GLN A 561 10.64 7.90 50.24
CA GLN A 561 10.78 9.31 50.63
C GLN A 561 11.84 9.49 51.72
N GLY A 562 12.80 10.38 51.48
CA GLY A 562 13.83 10.78 52.45
C GLY A 562 15.17 10.03 52.29
N VAL A 563 15.20 8.96 51.51
CA VAL A 563 16.44 8.20 51.22
C VAL A 563 17.10 8.78 49.96
N GLY A 564 18.41 9.00 50.02
CA GLY A 564 19.20 9.44 48.87
C GLY A 564 20.03 8.29 48.29
N HIS A 565 20.30 8.35 46.99
CA HIS A 565 21.04 7.34 46.25
C HIS A 565 22.31 7.94 45.63
N ASN A 566 23.32 7.11 45.44
CA ASN A 566 24.63 7.53 44.95
C ASN A 566 25.04 6.70 43.72
N LEU A 567 24.98 7.35 42.57
CA LEU A 567 25.32 6.78 41.27
C LEU A 567 26.79 7.03 40.88
N SER A 568 27.63 7.52 41.79
CA SER A 568 29.05 7.78 41.53
C SER A 568 29.89 6.54 41.25
N PHE A 569 29.38 5.34 41.54
CA PHE A 569 30.07 4.07 41.25
C PHE A 569 30.39 3.89 39.76
N VAL A 570 29.58 4.47 38.87
CA VAL A 570 29.79 4.41 37.42
C VAL A 570 31.16 4.96 37.01
N ALA A 571 31.69 5.94 37.75
CA ALA A 571 33.01 6.52 37.50
C ALA A 571 34.17 5.57 37.82
N GLN A 572 33.92 4.54 38.63
CA GLN A 572 34.92 3.58 39.10
C GLN A 572 34.95 2.30 38.26
N LEU A 573 34.14 2.20 37.20
CA LEU A 573 34.05 1.03 36.32
C LEU A 573 34.75 1.30 34.98
N PRO A 574 36.06 0.97 34.84
CA PRO A 574 36.87 1.42 33.71
C PRO A 574 36.54 0.73 32.38
N ALA A 575 35.94 -0.47 32.41
CA ALA A 575 35.61 -1.25 31.22
C ALA A 575 34.13 -1.12 30.80
N LEU A 576 33.29 -0.43 31.59
CA LEU A 576 31.85 -0.40 31.38
C LEU A 576 31.49 0.35 30.08
N ARG A 577 30.72 -0.30 29.21
CA ARG A 577 30.28 0.24 27.90
C ARG A 577 28.76 0.40 27.83
N TYR A 578 28.01 -0.51 28.44
CA TYR A 578 26.54 -0.53 28.43
C TYR A 578 26.01 -0.49 29.86
N LEU A 579 25.11 0.46 30.14
CA LEU A 579 24.45 0.57 31.44
C LEU A 579 22.96 0.80 31.23
N SER A 580 22.12 -0.05 31.83
CA SER A 580 20.69 0.25 31.96
C SER A 580 20.34 0.64 33.39
N LEU A 581 19.72 1.81 33.52
CA LEU A 581 19.06 2.31 34.71
C LEU A 581 17.56 2.50 34.42
N ALA A 582 17.02 1.78 33.43
CA ALA A 582 15.65 1.96 32.98
C ALA A 582 14.63 1.55 34.04
N HIS A 583 13.46 2.19 34.04
CA HIS A 583 12.33 1.83 34.90
C HIS A 583 12.68 1.76 36.39
N ASN A 584 13.56 2.67 36.85
CA ASN A 584 13.99 2.77 38.24
C ASN A 584 13.26 3.88 39.01
N ASP A 585 12.33 4.61 38.38
CA ASP A 585 11.63 5.75 39.02
C ASP A 585 12.60 6.78 39.64
N ILE A 586 13.76 6.98 39.00
CA ILE A 586 14.76 7.95 39.45
C ILE A 586 14.22 9.36 39.21
N HIS A 587 14.03 10.11 40.29
CA HIS A 587 13.33 11.41 40.21
C HIS A 587 13.92 12.52 41.12
N SER A 588 14.61 12.17 42.20
CA SER A 588 15.24 13.14 43.12
C SER A 588 16.28 12.47 44.04
N ARG A 589 17.03 13.28 44.80
CA ARG A 589 18.03 12.85 45.81
C ARG A 589 19.06 11.83 45.29
N VAL A 590 19.52 12.02 44.06
CA VAL A 590 20.60 11.23 43.46
C VAL A 590 21.86 12.07 43.29
N SER A 591 22.97 11.44 42.89
CA SER A 591 24.18 12.17 42.49
C SER A 591 23.87 13.23 41.43
N GLN A 592 24.38 14.44 41.58
CA GLN A 592 24.10 15.55 40.64
C GLN A 592 24.68 15.32 39.24
N GLN A 593 25.70 14.47 39.12
CA GLN A 593 26.39 14.15 37.87
C GLN A 593 26.75 12.66 37.79
N LEU A 594 26.62 12.10 36.59
CA LEU A 594 27.17 10.81 36.20
C LEU A 594 28.47 11.03 35.42
N CYS A 595 29.53 10.37 35.85
CA CYS A 595 30.85 10.48 35.25
C CYS A 595 31.30 9.10 34.75
N SER A 596 31.78 9.03 33.51
CA SER A 596 32.43 7.83 32.97
C SER A 596 33.32 8.18 31.78
N ALA A 597 34.47 7.52 31.68
CA ALA A 597 35.36 7.62 30.53
C ALA A 597 35.09 6.55 29.46
N SER A 598 34.44 5.45 29.83
CA SER A 598 34.26 4.24 29.01
C SER A 598 32.82 4.04 28.51
N LEU A 599 31.83 4.56 29.24
CA LEU A 599 30.42 4.30 28.96
C LEU A 599 30.03 4.82 27.56
N CYS A 600 29.54 3.91 26.72
CA CYS A 600 29.19 4.15 25.32
C CYS A 600 27.67 4.26 25.14
N ALA A 601 26.89 3.50 25.91
CA ALA A 601 25.43 3.43 25.78
C ALA A 601 24.77 3.43 27.17
N LEU A 602 23.79 4.32 27.35
CA LEU A 602 23.02 4.47 28.59
C LEU A 602 21.52 4.41 28.28
N ASP A 603 20.85 3.44 28.87
CA ASP A 603 19.40 3.38 28.91
C ASP A 603 18.91 3.97 30.24
N PHE A 604 18.21 5.10 30.16
CA PHE A 604 17.63 5.81 31.29
C PHE A 604 16.10 5.94 31.10
N SER A 605 15.50 5.11 30.26
CA SER A 605 14.07 5.15 29.97
C SER A 605 13.21 4.85 31.21
N GLY A 606 11.96 5.33 31.27
CA GLY A 606 11.04 4.98 32.36
C GLY A 606 11.42 5.53 33.75
N ASN A 607 12.13 6.66 33.81
CA ASN A 607 12.41 7.40 35.04
C ASN A 607 11.59 8.71 35.06
N ASP A 608 11.86 9.65 35.96
CA ASP A 608 11.17 10.95 36.00
C ASP A 608 12.18 12.11 35.90
N LEU A 609 12.83 12.16 34.73
CA LEU A 609 13.78 13.22 34.39
C LEU A 609 13.09 14.60 34.31
N SER A 610 11.78 14.64 34.00
CA SER A 610 10.99 15.87 34.04
C SER A 610 11.04 16.52 35.43
N ARG A 611 10.84 15.73 36.48
CA ARG A 611 10.96 16.21 37.86
C ARG A 611 12.38 16.60 38.22
N MET A 612 13.38 15.81 37.82
CA MET A 612 14.79 16.15 38.06
C MET A 612 15.17 17.51 37.44
N TRP A 613 14.77 17.76 36.19
CA TRP A 613 15.06 19.03 35.51
C TRP A 613 14.18 20.21 35.97
N ALA A 614 13.13 19.95 36.75
CA ALA A 614 12.37 20.99 37.44
C ALA A 614 13.09 21.54 38.70
N GLU A 615 14.07 20.81 39.25
CA GLU A 615 14.87 21.24 40.42
C GLU A 615 15.99 22.25 40.08
N GLY A 616 15.68 23.23 39.21
CA GLY A 616 16.62 24.27 38.79
C GLY A 616 17.87 23.70 38.11
N ASP A 617 19.05 24.20 38.47
CA ASP A 617 20.32 23.80 37.86
C ASP A 617 20.90 22.49 38.46
N LEU A 618 20.26 21.89 39.45
CA LEU A 618 20.81 20.80 40.26
C LEU A 618 21.19 19.55 39.44
N TYR A 619 20.28 19.10 38.56
CA TYR A 619 20.48 17.93 37.69
C TYR A 619 20.67 18.30 36.21
N LEU A 620 20.83 19.59 35.90
CA LEU A 620 20.96 20.05 34.51
C LEU A 620 22.20 19.45 33.82
N ARG A 621 23.25 19.15 34.60
CA ARG A 621 24.51 18.54 34.13
C ARG A 621 24.61 17.04 34.39
N PHE A 622 23.49 16.38 34.68
CA PHE A 622 23.48 14.98 35.13
C PHE A 622 24.20 14.03 34.17
N PHE A 623 24.02 14.17 32.86
CA PHE A 623 24.68 13.32 31.86
C PHE A 623 26.01 13.87 31.33
N GLN A 624 26.39 15.10 31.66
CA GLN A 624 27.50 15.82 31.00
C GLN A 624 28.87 15.13 31.18
N GLY A 625 29.06 14.42 32.31
CA GLY A 625 30.31 13.72 32.64
C GLY A 625 30.54 12.41 31.88
N LEU A 626 29.59 11.97 31.05
CA LEU A 626 29.68 10.73 30.26
C LEU A 626 30.39 11.00 28.92
N ARG A 627 31.72 11.11 28.95
CA ARG A 627 32.53 11.69 27.85
C ARG A 627 32.49 10.87 26.56
N SER A 628 32.32 9.56 26.65
CA SER A 628 32.33 8.63 25.52
C SER A 628 30.94 8.17 25.09
N LEU A 629 29.88 8.80 25.60
CA LEU A 629 28.51 8.37 25.36
C LEU A 629 28.08 8.61 23.90
N VAL A 630 27.62 7.55 23.25
CA VAL A 630 27.19 7.52 21.85
C VAL A 630 25.67 7.31 21.75
N TRP A 631 25.11 6.48 22.63
CA TRP A 631 23.68 6.15 22.63
C TRP A 631 23.06 6.50 23.99
N LEU A 632 21.96 7.24 23.97
CA LEU A 632 21.22 7.65 25.16
C LEU A 632 19.72 7.49 24.93
N ASP A 633 19.08 6.75 25.82
CA ASP A 633 17.62 6.60 25.82
C ASP A 633 17.00 7.27 27.04
N LEU A 634 16.18 8.28 26.75
CA LEU A 634 15.39 9.08 27.69
C LEU A 634 13.89 8.90 27.41
N SER A 635 13.49 7.78 26.81
CA SER A 635 12.09 7.47 26.52
C SER A 635 11.29 7.32 27.82
N GLN A 636 9.99 7.58 27.80
CA GLN A 636 9.11 7.43 28.98
C GLN A 636 9.63 8.16 30.24
N ASN A 637 10.18 9.37 30.09
CA ASN A 637 10.70 10.18 31.19
C ASN A 637 9.77 11.36 31.59
N HIS A 638 8.51 11.28 31.15
CA HIS A 638 7.46 12.28 31.40
C HIS A 638 7.85 13.70 30.98
N LEU A 639 8.76 13.85 30.01
CA LEU A 639 9.26 15.16 29.57
C LEU A 639 8.16 15.93 28.83
N HIS A 640 7.71 17.05 29.40
CA HIS A 640 6.75 17.96 28.77
C HIS A 640 7.41 18.99 27.84
N THR A 641 8.61 19.43 28.20
CA THR A 641 9.40 20.40 27.43
C THR A 641 10.87 20.01 27.47
N LEU A 642 11.59 20.34 26.40
CA LEU A 642 13.03 20.13 26.31
C LEU A 642 13.72 21.47 26.08
N LEU A 643 14.32 22.01 27.14
CA LEU A 643 14.98 23.32 27.09
C LEU A 643 16.32 23.22 26.33
N PRO A 644 16.72 24.24 25.54
CA PRO A 644 18.01 24.23 24.85
C PRO A 644 19.21 24.03 25.77
N ARG A 645 19.15 24.55 27.01
CA ARG A 645 20.19 24.35 28.02
C ARG A 645 20.32 22.89 28.48
N ALA A 646 19.24 22.11 28.48
CA ALA A 646 19.29 20.69 28.82
C ALA A 646 20.03 19.92 27.71
N LEU A 647 19.67 20.18 26.44
CA LEU A 647 20.38 19.63 25.28
C LEU A 647 21.86 20.03 25.23
N ASP A 648 22.19 21.28 25.58
CA ASP A 648 23.56 21.75 25.58
C ASP A 648 24.44 21.00 26.59
N ASN A 649 23.87 20.58 27.72
CA ASN A 649 24.58 19.84 28.76
C ASN A 649 24.63 18.31 28.51
N LEU A 650 24.02 17.80 27.44
CA LEU A 650 24.22 16.41 27.03
C LEU A 650 25.62 16.19 26.44
N PRO A 651 26.18 14.97 26.49
CA PRO A 651 27.47 14.64 25.89
C PRO A 651 27.55 14.99 24.40
N LYS A 652 28.60 15.72 24.00
CA LYS A 652 28.81 16.11 22.59
C LYS A 652 29.24 14.95 21.68
N SER A 653 29.54 13.79 22.26
CA SER A 653 29.84 12.53 21.57
C SER A 653 28.57 11.81 21.07
N LEU A 654 27.39 12.23 21.52
CA LEU A 654 26.13 11.53 21.28
C LEU A 654 25.76 11.44 19.80
N LYS A 655 25.37 10.24 19.37
CA LYS A 655 24.92 9.91 18.02
C LYS A 655 23.47 9.47 17.97
N HIS A 656 22.99 8.77 19.00
CA HIS A 656 21.61 8.28 19.06
C HIS A 656 20.95 8.81 20.32
N LEU A 657 19.84 9.54 20.14
CA LEU A 657 19.02 10.07 21.22
C LEU A 657 17.59 9.59 21.05
N HIS A 658 17.11 8.85 22.05
CA HIS A 658 15.74 8.38 22.10
C HIS A 658 14.95 9.16 23.14
N LEU A 659 13.81 9.70 22.72
CA LEU A 659 12.87 10.51 23.51
C LEU A 659 11.44 9.99 23.30
N ARG A 660 11.29 8.71 22.97
CA ARG A 660 10.02 8.07 22.64
C ARG A 660 9.06 8.11 23.85
N ASP A 661 7.76 8.16 23.59
CA ASP A 661 6.70 8.08 24.62
C ASP A 661 6.91 9.07 25.78
N ASN A 662 7.36 10.28 25.45
CA ASN A 662 7.35 11.43 26.36
C ASN A 662 6.09 12.28 26.11
N ASN A 663 6.01 13.42 26.78
CA ASN A 663 4.86 14.33 26.69
C ASN A 663 5.21 15.63 25.94
N LEU A 664 6.14 15.56 24.98
CA LEU A 664 6.63 16.74 24.27
C LEU A 664 5.57 17.24 23.29
N ALA A 665 4.98 18.40 23.62
CA ALA A 665 4.08 19.12 22.72
C ALA A 665 4.82 20.09 21.78
N PHE A 666 6.08 20.41 22.10
CA PHE A 666 6.95 21.33 21.37
C PHE A 666 8.39 20.85 21.40
N PHE A 667 9.11 21.03 20.28
CA PHE A 667 10.54 20.77 20.16
C PHE A 667 11.22 21.92 19.40
N ASN A 668 12.31 22.47 19.93
CA ASN A 668 13.07 23.53 19.25
C ASN A 668 14.15 22.92 18.34
N TRP A 669 13.84 22.78 17.06
CA TRP A 669 14.69 22.15 16.04
C TRP A 669 16.07 22.80 15.87
N SER A 670 16.17 24.12 16.09
CA SER A 670 17.46 24.83 16.01
C SER A 670 18.47 24.36 17.08
N SER A 671 17.96 23.80 18.19
CA SER A 671 18.79 23.28 19.29
C SER A 671 19.55 22.01 18.91
N LEU A 672 19.23 21.35 17.80
CA LEU A 672 20.00 20.21 17.29
C LEU A 672 21.45 20.60 16.90
N THR A 673 21.72 21.89 16.67
CA THR A 673 23.10 22.40 16.50
C THR A 673 24.00 22.13 17.71
N LEU A 674 23.41 21.99 18.90
CA LEU A 674 24.11 21.70 20.16
C LEU A 674 24.59 20.25 20.26
N LEU A 675 24.10 19.36 19.37
CA LEU A 675 24.45 17.95 19.28
C LEU A 675 25.04 17.65 17.88
N PRO A 676 26.28 18.07 17.61
CA PRO A 676 26.85 18.09 16.25
C PRO A 676 27.08 16.70 15.63
N LYS A 677 27.10 15.64 16.45
CA LYS A 677 27.33 14.25 16.01
C LYS A 677 26.06 13.41 15.93
N LEU A 678 24.88 14.00 16.16
CA LEU A 678 23.63 13.25 16.23
C LEU A 678 23.25 12.68 14.85
N GLU A 679 23.10 11.36 14.79
CA GLU A 679 22.76 10.57 13.60
C GLU A 679 21.34 9.98 13.70
N THR A 680 20.81 9.75 14.90
CA THR A 680 19.45 9.21 15.11
C THR A 680 18.74 9.98 16.20
N LEU A 681 17.51 10.40 15.90
CA LEU A 681 16.60 11.04 16.84
C LEU A 681 15.26 10.32 16.79
N ASP A 682 14.87 9.71 17.91
CA ASP A 682 13.55 9.07 18.07
C ASP A 682 12.67 9.96 18.95
N LEU A 683 11.60 10.49 18.37
CA LEU A 683 10.57 11.30 19.01
C LEU A 683 9.18 10.64 18.87
N ALA A 684 9.12 9.33 18.62
CA ALA A 684 7.87 8.62 18.45
C ALA A 684 6.99 8.69 19.71
N GLY A 685 5.67 8.63 19.56
CA GLY A 685 4.73 8.59 20.70
C GLY A 685 4.68 9.87 21.54
N ASN A 686 5.09 11.02 20.99
CA ASN A 686 4.98 12.33 21.65
C ASN A 686 3.68 13.06 21.24
N GLN A 687 3.59 14.36 21.60
CA GLN A 687 2.38 15.18 21.39
C GLN A 687 2.63 16.32 20.39
N LEU A 688 3.59 16.15 19.47
CA LEU A 688 3.94 17.18 18.48
C LEU A 688 2.78 17.37 17.50
N LYS A 689 2.31 18.62 17.36
CA LYS A 689 1.18 18.97 16.49
C LYS A 689 1.59 19.46 15.09
N ALA A 690 2.79 19.98 14.97
CA ALA A 690 3.33 20.51 13.72
C ALA A 690 4.86 20.47 13.72
N LEU A 691 5.44 20.32 12.54
CA LEU A 691 6.86 20.55 12.29
C LEU A 691 7.04 22.01 11.85
N SER A 692 6.91 22.91 12.84
CA SER A 692 7.02 24.35 12.70
C SER A 692 8.07 24.92 13.66
N ASN A 693 8.33 26.23 13.62
CA ASN A 693 9.25 26.94 14.53
C ASN A 693 10.74 26.56 14.33
N GLY A 694 11.17 26.59 13.07
CA GLY A 694 12.52 26.24 12.64
C GLY A 694 12.50 25.21 11.52
N SER A 695 13.68 24.79 11.10
CA SER A 695 13.93 23.66 10.21
C SER A 695 15.06 22.84 10.81
N LEU A 696 15.30 21.64 10.28
CA LEU A 696 16.52 20.91 10.62
C LEU A 696 17.74 21.78 10.25
N PRO A 697 18.69 21.99 11.18
CA PRO A 697 19.77 22.93 10.96
C PRO A 697 20.74 22.44 9.88
N SER A 698 21.34 23.40 9.17
CA SER A 698 22.41 23.11 8.21
C SER A 698 23.60 22.43 8.90
N GLY A 699 24.17 21.41 8.25
CA GLY A 699 25.31 20.66 8.76
C GLY A 699 24.96 19.54 9.74
N THR A 700 23.67 19.29 10.02
CA THR A 700 23.24 18.13 10.81
C THR A 700 23.73 16.81 10.21
N GLN A 701 24.12 15.87 11.07
CA GLN A 701 24.53 14.51 10.71
C GLN A 701 23.37 13.51 10.78
N LEU A 702 22.14 14.01 10.97
CA LEU A 702 20.96 13.18 11.19
C LEU A 702 20.68 12.30 9.97
N ARG A 703 20.67 10.98 10.19
CA ARG A 703 20.35 9.95 9.21
C ARG A 703 18.97 9.34 9.42
N ARG A 704 18.53 9.24 10.68
CA ARG A 704 17.22 8.69 11.03
C ARG A 704 16.45 9.65 11.92
N LEU A 705 15.20 9.89 11.56
CA LEU A 705 14.27 10.68 12.34
C LEU A 705 12.94 9.93 12.47
N ASP A 706 12.61 9.51 13.69
CA ASP A 706 11.32 8.90 13.98
C ASP A 706 10.39 9.92 14.65
N LEU A 707 9.26 10.19 14.00
CA LEU A 707 8.21 11.10 14.47
C LEU A 707 6.85 10.38 14.48
N SER A 708 6.85 9.05 14.44
CA SER A 708 5.62 8.27 14.38
C SER A 708 4.78 8.40 15.65
N GLY A 709 3.46 8.19 15.53
CA GLY A 709 2.57 8.22 16.71
C GLY A 709 2.49 9.59 17.39
N ASN A 710 2.69 10.68 16.64
CA ASN A 710 2.48 12.05 17.10
C ASN A 710 1.13 12.58 16.57
N SER A 711 0.88 13.88 16.69
CA SER A 711 -0.33 14.55 16.18
C SER A 711 -0.01 15.55 15.06
N ILE A 712 1.03 15.28 14.25
CA ILE A 712 1.53 16.22 13.25
C ILE A 712 0.51 16.36 12.12
N GLY A 713 -0.10 17.54 12.01
CA GLY A 713 -1.03 17.88 10.92
C GLY A 713 -0.42 18.78 9.85
N PHE A 714 0.71 19.41 10.13
CA PHE A 714 1.33 20.43 9.28
C PHE A 714 2.86 20.38 9.37
N VAL A 715 3.52 20.56 8.23
CA VAL A 715 4.99 20.59 8.07
C VAL A 715 5.36 21.84 7.27
N ASN A 716 6.30 22.64 7.78
CA ASN A 716 6.77 23.84 7.07
C ASN A 716 7.49 23.47 5.75
N PRO A 717 7.32 24.25 4.67
CA PRO A 717 8.14 24.11 3.47
C PRO A 717 9.64 24.24 3.79
N GLY A 718 10.45 23.35 3.22
CA GLY A 718 11.90 23.30 3.43
C GLY A 718 12.33 22.79 4.80
N PHE A 719 11.43 22.24 5.63
CA PHE A 719 11.75 21.77 6.97
C PHE A 719 12.91 20.74 6.99
N PHE A 720 12.94 19.81 6.04
CA PHE A 720 13.99 18.80 5.92
C PHE A 720 15.10 19.18 4.92
N ALA A 721 14.95 20.27 4.17
CA ALA A 721 15.77 20.57 3.00
C ALA A 721 17.28 20.72 3.26
N LEU A 722 17.67 21.06 4.50
CA LEU A 722 19.07 21.22 4.89
C LEU A 722 19.69 19.93 5.45
N ALA A 723 18.89 18.89 5.75
CA ALA A 723 19.34 17.62 6.32
C ALA A 723 19.77 16.62 5.23
N LYS A 724 20.88 16.93 4.54
CA LYS A 724 21.36 16.16 3.37
C LYS A 724 21.73 14.70 3.65
N GLN A 725 21.96 14.35 4.92
CA GLN A 725 22.33 12.99 5.35
C GLN A 725 21.11 12.14 5.76
N LEU A 726 19.90 12.68 5.71
CA LEU A 726 18.70 11.97 6.15
C LEU A 726 18.38 10.83 5.19
N GLU A 727 18.35 9.60 5.72
CA GLU A 727 18.11 8.36 5.00
C GLU A 727 16.75 7.75 5.38
N GLU A 728 16.35 7.85 6.66
CA GLU A 728 15.12 7.24 7.18
C GLU A 728 14.28 8.29 7.88
N LEU A 729 13.03 8.47 7.42
CA LEU A 729 12.04 9.35 8.02
C LEU A 729 10.75 8.58 8.26
N ASN A 730 10.34 8.51 9.53
CA ASN A 730 9.07 7.90 9.92
C ASN A 730 8.08 8.98 10.36
N LEU A 731 7.05 9.21 9.56
CA LEU A 731 5.92 10.10 9.81
C LEU A 731 4.62 9.32 9.97
N SER A 732 4.68 7.99 10.15
CA SER A 732 3.50 7.15 10.26
C SER A 732 2.65 7.49 11.49
N ALA A 733 1.37 7.12 11.47
CA ALA A 733 0.45 7.34 12.60
C ALA A 733 0.45 8.81 13.12
N ASN A 734 0.32 9.75 12.19
CA ASN A 734 0.17 11.18 12.46
C ASN A 734 -1.18 11.71 11.92
N ALA A 735 -1.36 13.02 11.90
CA ALA A 735 -2.57 13.70 11.43
C ALA A 735 -2.39 14.35 10.05
N LEU A 736 -1.44 13.88 9.23
CA LEU A 736 -1.12 14.49 7.93
C LEU A 736 -2.26 14.28 6.94
N LYS A 737 -2.65 15.36 6.25
CA LYS A 737 -3.64 15.32 5.16
C LYS A 737 -3.00 15.25 3.77
N THR A 738 -1.73 15.60 3.64
CA THR A 738 -0.98 15.61 2.37
C THR A 738 0.49 15.31 2.66
N VAL A 739 1.26 15.03 1.62
CA VAL A 739 2.73 14.88 1.67
C VAL A 739 3.32 15.66 0.49
N GLU A 740 4.06 16.74 0.78
CA GLU A 740 4.52 17.64 -0.29
C GLU A 740 6.03 17.52 -0.55
N PRO A 741 6.47 17.57 -1.82
CA PRO A 741 7.89 17.68 -2.16
C PRO A 741 8.57 18.92 -1.54
N SER A 742 7.79 19.97 -1.29
CA SER A 742 8.22 21.25 -0.73
C SER A 742 8.92 21.08 0.63
N TRP A 743 8.59 20.04 1.40
CA TRP A 743 9.19 19.78 2.72
C TRP A 743 10.67 19.38 2.63
N PHE A 744 11.02 18.67 1.57
CA PHE A 744 12.31 17.99 1.39
C PHE A 744 13.28 18.77 0.51
N GLY A 745 12.80 19.56 -0.46
CA GLY A 745 13.70 20.16 -1.45
C GLY A 745 14.52 19.10 -2.19
N SER A 746 15.82 19.34 -2.38
CA SER A 746 16.68 18.43 -3.16
C SER A 746 17.15 17.16 -2.44
N MET A 747 16.95 17.04 -1.12
CA MET A 747 17.42 15.87 -0.36
C MET A 747 16.55 14.61 -0.56
N VAL A 748 15.36 14.75 -1.15
CA VAL A 748 14.37 13.66 -1.27
C VAL A 748 14.92 12.38 -1.91
N GLY A 749 15.85 12.50 -2.87
CA GLY A 749 16.50 11.36 -3.52
C GLY A 749 17.45 10.55 -2.62
N ASN A 750 17.83 11.07 -1.45
CA ASN A 750 18.69 10.36 -0.49
C ASN A 750 17.90 9.47 0.47
N LEU A 751 16.57 9.64 0.55
CA LEU A 751 15.73 8.83 1.43
C LEU A 751 15.70 7.38 0.95
N LYS A 752 16.04 6.48 1.87
CA LYS A 752 15.88 5.03 1.74
C LYS A 752 14.54 4.58 2.29
N VAL A 753 14.04 5.24 3.34
CA VAL A 753 12.76 4.93 3.97
C VAL A 753 12.01 6.22 4.26
N LEU A 754 10.78 6.32 3.75
CA LEU A 754 9.80 7.34 4.05
C LEU A 754 8.48 6.65 4.42
N ASP A 755 8.20 6.50 5.70
CA ASP A 755 6.94 5.91 6.16
C ASP A 755 5.92 7.01 6.44
N VAL A 756 4.82 7.01 5.66
CA VAL A 756 3.68 7.92 5.82
C VAL A 756 2.38 7.16 6.09
N SER A 757 2.47 5.88 6.42
CA SER A 757 1.32 5.01 6.69
C SER A 757 0.50 5.50 7.88
N ALA A 758 -0.75 5.06 7.98
CA ALA A 758 -1.66 5.44 9.07
C ALA A 758 -1.85 6.96 9.27
N ASN A 759 -1.72 7.77 8.20
CA ASN A 759 -2.12 9.17 8.19
C ASN A 759 -3.49 9.35 7.50
N PRO A 760 -4.34 10.29 7.95
CA PRO A 760 -5.63 10.56 7.32
C PRO A 760 -5.49 11.40 6.04
N LEU A 761 -4.78 10.87 5.03
CA LEU A 761 -4.51 11.57 3.77
C LEU A 761 -5.82 11.96 3.04
N HIS A 762 -5.87 13.19 2.53
CA HIS A 762 -7.01 13.74 1.82
C HIS A 762 -6.91 13.44 0.33
N CYS A 763 -7.48 12.31 -0.08
CA CYS A 763 -7.52 11.80 -1.44
C CYS A 763 -8.61 12.49 -2.28
N ALA A 764 -8.46 13.80 -2.47
CA ALA A 764 -9.25 14.53 -3.45
C ALA A 764 -8.64 14.39 -4.86
N CYS A 765 -9.47 14.63 -5.88
CA CYS A 765 -9.00 14.80 -7.25
C CYS A 765 -7.96 15.93 -7.30
N GLY A 766 -6.80 15.68 -7.90
CA GLY A 766 -5.69 16.64 -7.93
C GLY A 766 -4.76 16.62 -6.71
N ALA A 767 -4.86 15.60 -5.85
CA ALA A 767 -3.92 15.34 -4.76
C ALA A 767 -2.48 15.18 -5.28
N THR A 768 -1.70 16.27 -5.23
CA THR A 768 -0.31 16.33 -5.73
C THR A 768 0.62 15.35 -5.02
N PHE A 769 0.32 14.99 -3.77
CA PHE A 769 1.12 14.01 -3.01
C PHE A 769 1.15 12.63 -3.65
N VAL A 770 0.13 12.22 -4.41
CA VAL A 770 0.12 10.92 -5.11
C VAL A 770 1.21 10.89 -6.20
N GLY A 771 1.38 12.00 -6.91
CA GLY A 771 2.47 12.21 -7.85
C GLY A 771 3.83 12.02 -7.19
N PHE A 772 4.03 12.71 -6.07
CA PHE A 772 5.25 12.65 -5.27
C PHE A 772 5.54 11.25 -4.73
N LEU A 773 4.58 10.58 -4.08
CA LEU A 773 4.81 9.24 -3.52
C LEU A 773 5.14 8.19 -4.58
N LEU A 774 4.67 8.37 -5.82
CA LEU A 774 5.04 7.52 -6.95
C LEU A 774 6.45 7.78 -7.47
N GLU A 775 6.95 9.01 -7.35
CA GLU A 775 8.35 9.36 -7.64
C GLU A 775 9.30 8.69 -6.64
N VAL A 776 8.95 8.69 -5.35
CA VAL A 776 9.74 8.08 -4.27
C VAL A 776 9.28 6.68 -3.85
N GLN A 777 8.57 5.95 -4.72
CA GLN A 777 7.92 4.69 -4.34
C GLN A 777 8.86 3.63 -3.76
N ALA A 778 10.13 3.61 -4.21
CA ALA A 778 11.13 2.67 -3.71
C ALA A 778 11.49 2.91 -2.24
N ALA A 779 11.30 4.14 -1.75
CA ALA A 779 11.56 4.52 -0.36
C ALA A 779 10.32 4.37 0.53
N VAL A 780 9.11 4.18 -0.01
CA VAL A 780 7.87 4.12 0.78
C VAL A 780 7.42 2.66 0.95
N PRO A 781 7.73 2.01 2.08
CA PRO A 781 7.43 0.59 2.27
C PRO A 781 5.93 0.32 2.28
N GLY A 782 5.48 -0.67 1.52
CA GLY A 782 4.05 -1.02 1.45
C GLY A 782 3.15 0.09 0.91
N LEU A 783 3.67 0.97 0.04
CA LEU A 783 2.90 2.04 -0.60
C LEU A 783 1.53 1.58 -1.16
N PRO A 784 1.40 0.42 -1.85
CA PRO A 784 0.12 -0.06 -2.36
C PRO A 784 -0.95 -0.37 -1.31
N SER A 785 -0.55 -0.77 -0.11
CA SER A 785 -1.44 -1.43 0.86
C SER A 785 -1.53 -0.72 2.21
N ARG A 786 -0.42 -0.14 2.70
CA ARG A 786 -0.31 0.51 4.00
C ARG A 786 -0.69 2.00 3.96
N VAL A 787 -0.50 2.66 2.83
CA VAL A 787 -0.84 4.08 2.66
C VAL A 787 -2.30 4.19 2.20
N LYS A 788 -3.13 4.77 3.08
CA LYS A 788 -4.58 4.80 2.94
C LYS A 788 -5.12 6.22 2.99
N CYS A 789 -6.27 6.43 2.36
CA CYS A 789 -6.99 7.69 2.43
C CYS A 789 -7.75 7.80 3.75
N GLY A 790 -7.71 8.97 4.38
CA GLY A 790 -8.58 9.33 5.50
C GLY A 790 -9.84 10.07 5.08
N SER A 791 -9.81 10.73 3.91
CA SER A 791 -10.94 11.48 3.35
C SER A 791 -10.81 11.59 1.83
N PRO A 792 -11.88 11.90 1.07
CA PRO A 792 -13.28 12.03 1.50
C PRO A 792 -13.86 10.70 2.02
N GLY A 793 -15.00 10.75 2.71
CA GLY A 793 -15.57 9.59 3.43
C GLY A 793 -15.75 8.32 2.58
N GLN A 794 -15.96 8.46 1.26
CA GLN A 794 -16.06 7.34 0.32
C GLN A 794 -14.76 6.54 0.18
N LEU A 795 -13.60 7.21 0.24
CA LEU A 795 -12.28 6.60 0.11
C LEU A 795 -11.64 6.29 1.46
N GLN A 796 -12.30 6.62 2.57
CA GLN A 796 -11.76 6.41 3.92
C GLN A 796 -11.38 4.93 4.13
N GLY A 797 -10.15 4.68 4.59
CA GLY A 797 -9.61 3.36 4.85
C GLY A 797 -9.18 2.56 3.60
N HIS A 798 -9.41 3.06 2.39
CA HIS A 798 -8.98 2.45 1.14
C HIS A 798 -7.55 2.91 0.77
N SER A 799 -6.85 2.10 -0.03
CA SER A 799 -5.54 2.47 -0.59
C SER A 799 -5.65 3.76 -1.40
N ILE A 800 -4.58 4.56 -1.43
CA ILE A 800 -4.47 5.75 -2.28
C ILE A 800 -4.60 5.43 -3.78
N PHE A 801 -4.41 4.16 -4.17
CA PHE A 801 -4.57 3.68 -5.54
C PHE A 801 -5.90 2.97 -5.79
N ALA A 802 -6.85 3.01 -4.84
CA ALA A 802 -8.19 2.45 -5.07
C ALA A 802 -8.91 3.16 -6.23
N GLN A 803 -8.61 4.44 -6.44
CA GLN A 803 -9.01 5.22 -7.61
C GLN A 803 -7.78 5.94 -8.15
N ASP A 804 -7.64 6.05 -9.46
CA ASP A 804 -6.57 6.86 -10.04
C ASP A 804 -6.93 8.35 -9.95
N LEU A 805 -6.46 8.98 -8.86
CA LEU A 805 -6.71 10.38 -8.53
C LEU A 805 -6.08 11.37 -9.52
N ARG A 806 -5.21 10.89 -10.43
CA ARG A 806 -4.60 11.70 -11.49
C ARG A 806 -5.53 11.89 -12.68
N LEU A 807 -6.41 10.92 -12.96
CA LEU A 807 -7.35 11.00 -14.09
C LEU A 807 -8.42 12.09 -13.91
N CYS A 808 -8.60 12.61 -12.69
CA CYS A 808 -9.54 13.70 -12.45
C CYS A 808 -9.06 15.08 -12.94
N LEU A 809 -7.77 15.24 -13.26
CA LEU A 809 -7.14 16.55 -13.46
C LEU A 809 -7.36 17.17 -14.83
N ASP A 810 -8.00 16.47 -15.77
CA ASP A 810 -8.09 16.98 -17.14
C ASP A 810 -9.32 17.88 -17.37
N GLU A 811 -9.48 18.88 -16.49
CA GLU A 811 -10.36 20.04 -16.70
C GLU A 811 -10.04 20.67 -18.05
N THR A 812 -8.77 20.75 -18.46
CA THR A 812 -8.38 21.33 -19.74
C THR A 812 -8.90 20.53 -20.93
N LEU A 813 -8.80 19.19 -20.90
CA LEU A 813 -9.39 18.34 -21.92
C LEU A 813 -10.92 18.43 -21.91
N SER A 814 -11.55 18.50 -20.73
CA SER A 814 -12.99 18.67 -20.60
C SER A 814 -13.48 19.99 -21.20
N TRP A 815 -12.84 21.13 -20.85
CA TRP A 815 -13.14 22.44 -21.42
C TRP A 815 -12.84 22.52 -22.92
N ASN A 816 -11.77 21.86 -23.39
CA ASN A 816 -11.46 21.77 -24.81
C ASN A 816 -12.52 20.95 -25.56
N CYS A 817 -12.92 19.78 -25.04
CA CYS A 817 -13.97 18.94 -25.60
C CYS A 817 -15.33 19.65 -25.59
N PHE A 818 -15.66 20.35 -24.50
CA PHE A 818 -16.87 21.17 -24.40
C PHE A 818 -16.86 22.31 -25.41
N GLY A 819 -15.73 23.03 -25.53
CA GLY A 819 -15.55 24.10 -26.51
C GLY A 819 -15.70 23.61 -27.95
N ILE A 820 -15.10 22.46 -28.29
CA ILE A 820 -15.23 21.82 -29.61
C ILE A 820 -16.68 21.40 -29.87
N SER A 821 -17.34 20.80 -28.87
CA SER A 821 -18.74 20.34 -28.98
C SER A 821 -19.71 21.52 -29.14
N LEU A 822 -19.49 22.60 -28.39
CA LEU A 822 -20.27 23.83 -28.48
C LEU A 822 -20.08 24.51 -29.84
N LEU A 823 -18.84 24.54 -30.35
CA LEU A 823 -18.55 25.07 -31.68
C LEU A 823 -19.25 24.25 -32.77
N ALA A 824 -19.22 22.91 -32.67
CA ALA A 824 -19.90 22.02 -33.61
C ALA A 824 -21.43 22.19 -33.58
N MET A 825 -22.02 22.32 -32.40
CA MET A 825 -23.46 22.61 -32.22
C MET A 825 -23.83 23.99 -32.77
N ALA A 826 -23.03 25.02 -32.48
CA ALA A 826 -23.24 26.37 -32.96
C ALA A 826 -23.16 26.43 -34.49
N LEU A 827 -22.15 25.81 -35.10
CA LEU A 827 -22.02 25.69 -36.55
C LEU A 827 -23.20 24.89 -37.14
N GLY A 828 -23.59 23.79 -36.49
CA GLY A 828 -24.73 22.96 -36.88
C GLY A 828 -26.08 23.67 -36.82
N LEU A 829 -26.24 24.71 -36.00
CA LEU A 829 -27.46 25.52 -35.91
C LEU A 829 -27.40 26.77 -36.80
N VAL A 830 -26.28 27.49 -36.77
CA VAL A 830 -26.10 28.79 -37.44
C VAL A 830 -26.01 28.62 -38.95
N VAL A 831 -25.32 27.60 -39.45
CA VAL A 831 -25.16 27.39 -40.90
C VAL A 831 -26.51 27.07 -41.58
N PRO A 832 -27.37 26.17 -41.07
CA PRO A 832 -28.70 25.97 -41.63
C PRO A 832 -29.63 27.18 -41.43
N MET A 833 -29.55 27.88 -40.29
CA MET A 833 -30.37 29.08 -40.07
C MET A 833 -30.00 30.22 -41.02
N LEU A 834 -28.71 30.48 -41.23
CA LEU A 834 -28.24 31.47 -42.21
C LEU A 834 -28.59 31.06 -43.63
N HIS A 835 -28.55 29.76 -43.95
CA HIS A 835 -29.03 29.24 -45.23
C HIS A 835 -30.56 29.45 -45.39
N HIS A 836 -31.35 29.30 -44.34
CA HIS A 836 -32.79 29.49 -44.39
C HIS A 836 -33.22 30.98 -44.40
N LEU A 837 -32.58 31.82 -43.57
CA LEU A 837 -32.92 33.24 -43.39
C LEU A 837 -32.29 34.14 -44.45
N CYS A 838 -31.05 33.85 -44.83
CA CYS A 838 -30.26 34.69 -45.73
C CYS A 838 -29.73 33.91 -46.95
N GLY A 839 -30.14 32.65 -47.19
CA GLY A 839 -29.62 31.87 -48.31
C GLY A 839 -29.88 32.53 -49.67
N TRP A 840 -31.05 33.16 -49.84
CA TRP A 840 -31.36 33.95 -51.03
C TRP A 840 -30.58 35.26 -51.08
N ASP A 841 -30.38 35.94 -49.95
CA ASP A 841 -29.66 37.22 -49.88
C ASP A 841 -28.13 37.06 -50.00
N LEU A 842 -27.55 35.98 -49.48
CA LEU A 842 -26.15 35.59 -49.64
C LEU A 842 -25.87 35.07 -51.04
N TRP A 843 -26.80 34.31 -51.64
CA TRP A 843 -26.71 33.90 -53.04
C TRP A 843 -26.86 35.10 -53.99
N TYR A 844 -27.76 36.04 -53.67
CA TYR A 844 -27.91 37.31 -54.39
C TYR A 844 -26.67 38.20 -54.23
N CYS A 845 -26.13 38.36 -53.02
CA CYS A 845 -24.88 39.09 -52.76
C CYS A 845 -23.65 38.40 -53.35
N PHE A 846 -23.58 37.07 -53.38
CA PHE A 846 -22.53 36.30 -54.04
C PHE A 846 -22.54 36.55 -55.55
N HIS A 847 -23.71 36.53 -56.19
CA HIS A 847 -23.87 36.92 -57.60
C HIS A 847 -23.65 38.43 -57.83
N LEU A 848 -24.00 39.31 -56.88
CA LEU A 848 -23.71 40.74 -56.93
C LEU A 848 -22.21 41.04 -56.83
N CYS A 849 -21.49 40.27 -56.00
CA CYS A 849 -20.04 40.32 -55.84
C CYS A 849 -19.33 39.68 -57.05
N LEU A 850 -19.86 38.59 -57.62
CA LEU A 850 -19.41 38.05 -58.91
C LEU A 850 -19.63 39.04 -60.06
N ALA A 851 -20.69 39.85 -60.01
CA ALA A 851 -20.94 40.94 -60.96
C ALA A 851 -20.03 42.17 -60.72
N TRP A 852 -19.47 42.32 -59.50
CA TRP A 852 -18.48 43.35 -59.15
C TRP A 852 -17.03 42.95 -59.46
N LEU A 853 -16.76 41.66 -59.67
CA LEU A 853 -15.49 41.17 -60.21
C LEU A 853 -15.38 41.60 -61.69
N PRO A 854 -14.31 42.31 -62.10
CA PRO A 854 -14.18 42.84 -63.45
C PRO A 854 -13.91 41.69 -64.43
N HIS A 855 -14.96 41.12 -65.02
CA HIS A 855 -14.83 40.40 -66.27
C HIS A 855 -14.47 41.41 -67.37
N ARG A 856 -13.20 41.36 -67.80
CA ARG A 856 -12.77 41.85 -69.12
C ARG A 856 -13.55 41.09 -70.18
N GLY A 857 -14.63 41.67 -70.67
CA GLY A 857 -15.44 41.09 -71.72
C GLY A 857 -16.35 42.13 -72.37
N GLN A 858 -15.82 42.79 -73.40
CA GLN A 858 -16.55 43.49 -74.47
C GLN A 858 -17.71 44.42 -74.07
N ARG A 859 -17.43 45.72 -74.07
CA ARG A 859 -18.41 46.75 -74.43
C ARG A 859 -19.03 46.36 -75.78
N ARG A 860 -20.28 45.87 -75.80
CA ARG A 860 -21.08 45.98 -77.02
C ARG A 860 -21.41 47.46 -77.19
N GLY A 861 -20.94 47.97 -78.33
CA GLY A 861 -21.08 49.36 -78.72
C GLY A 861 -22.53 49.79 -78.77
N ALA A 862 -22.69 51.10 -78.80
CA ALA A 862 -23.93 51.78 -79.07
C ALA A 862 -24.51 51.31 -80.40
N ASP A 863 -25.41 50.33 -80.37
CA ASP A 863 -26.34 50.08 -81.46
C ASP A 863 -27.33 51.24 -81.47
N ALA A 864 -27.40 51.93 -82.61
CA ALA A 864 -28.30 53.05 -82.82
C ALA A 864 -29.75 52.63 -82.51
N LEU A 865 -30.38 53.31 -81.54
CA LEU A 865 -31.78 53.08 -81.18
C LEU A 865 -32.65 53.37 -82.42
N PHE A 866 -33.28 52.33 -82.96
CA PHE A 866 -34.08 52.40 -84.19
C PHE A 866 -35.41 53.14 -83.99
N TYR A 867 -35.93 53.14 -82.77
CA TYR A 867 -37.21 53.73 -82.39
C TYR A 867 -37.05 54.70 -81.21
N ASP A 868 -37.85 55.76 -81.20
CA ASP A 868 -37.89 56.74 -80.10
C ASP A 868 -38.80 56.26 -78.96
N ALA A 869 -39.85 55.49 -79.26
CA ALA A 869 -40.66 54.85 -78.23
C ALA A 869 -41.28 53.53 -78.70
N PHE A 870 -41.24 52.52 -77.84
CA PHE A 870 -42.06 51.30 -77.98
C PHE A 870 -43.36 51.50 -77.23
N VAL A 871 -44.50 51.39 -77.91
CA VAL A 871 -45.82 51.64 -77.30
C VAL A 871 -46.49 50.31 -76.94
N VAL A 872 -46.83 50.16 -75.66
CA VAL A 872 -47.46 48.96 -75.10
C VAL A 872 -48.82 49.33 -74.53
N PHE A 873 -49.86 48.65 -74.98
CA PHE A 873 -51.23 48.88 -74.55
C PHE A 873 -52.03 47.57 -74.59
N ASP A 874 -53.20 47.57 -73.97
CA ASP A 874 -54.09 46.40 -73.97
C ASP A 874 -54.98 46.41 -75.22
N LYS A 875 -54.72 45.48 -76.14
CA LYS A 875 -55.45 45.33 -77.40
C LYS A 875 -56.88 44.83 -77.23
N ALA A 876 -57.19 44.16 -76.12
CA ALA A 876 -58.55 43.69 -75.84
C ALA A 876 -59.57 44.84 -75.69
N GLN A 877 -59.08 46.07 -75.54
CA GLN A 877 -59.90 47.28 -75.41
C GLN A 877 -59.85 48.09 -76.71
N SER A 878 -60.86 47.91 -77.57
CA SER A 878 -60.95 48.58 -78.87
C SER A 878 -60.78 50.10 -78.78
N ALA A 879 -61.36 50.75 -77.77
CA ALA A 879 -61.23 52.20 -77.57
C ALA A 879 -59.79 52.68 -77.30
N VAL A 880 -58.93 51.85 -76.70
CA VAL A 880 -57.51 52.19 -76.46
C VAL A 880 -56.70 51.97 -77.73
N ALA A 881 -56.96 50.87 -78.43
CA ALA A 881 -56.32 50.59 -79.72
C ALA A 881 -56.65 51.69 -80.75
N ASP A 882 -57.91 52.07 -80.88
CA ASP A 882 -58.35 53.16 -81.77
C ASP A 882 -57.65 54.48 -81.44
N TRP A 883 -57.52 54.82 -80.15
CA TRP A 883 -56.80 56.03 -79.73
C TRP A 883 -55.30 55.96 -80.04
N VAL A 884 -54.66 54.80 -79.85
CA VAL A 884 -53.23 54.65 -80.16
C VAL A 884 -52.96 54.75 -81.66
N TYR A 885 -53.75 54.07 -82.49
CA TYR A 885 -53.52 54.02 -83.94
C TYR A 885 -53.99 55.27 -84.68
N ASN A 886 -55.12 55.88 -84.29
CA ASN A 886 -55.71 57.01 -85.01
C ASN A 886 -55.35 58.37 -84.41
N GLU A 887 -55.08 58.46 -83.10
CA GLU A 887 -54.78 59.73 -82.44
C GLU A 887 -53.28 59.86 -82.11
N LEU A 888 -52.72 58.93 -81.33
CA LEU A 888 -51.32 59.01 -80.86
C LEU A 888 -50.31 58.89 -82.00
N ARG A 889 -50.52 57.91 -82.90
CA ARG A 889 -49.65 57.72 -84.05
C ARG A 889 -49.66 58.94 -84.98
N VAL A 890 -50.83 59.45 -85.33
CA VAL A 890 -50.97 60.61 -86.23
C VAL A 890 -50.30 61.85 -85.62
N GLN A 891 -50.51 62.13 -84.33
CA GLN A 891 -49.95 63.32 -83.67
C GLN A 891 -48.43 63.25 -83.44
N LEU A 892 -47.83 62.06 -83.30
CA LEU A 892 -46.40 61.88 -83.03
C LEU A 892 -45.56 61.50 -84.25
N GLU A 893 -46.11 60.75 -85.22
CA GLU A 893 -45.40 60.35 -86.45
C GLU A 893 -45.63 61.34 -87.62
N GLU A 894 -46.80 62.00 -87.75
CA GLU A 894 -47.18 62.71 -88.99
C GLU A 894 -47.19 64.26 -88.91
N ARG A 895 -46.87 64.86 -87.75
CA ARG A 895 -46.86 66.33 -87.59
C ARG A 895 -45.77 67.03 -88.43
N ARG A 896 -46.19 67.82 -89.42
CA ARG A 896 -45.30 68.74 -90.18
C ARG A 896 -44.94 69.96 -89.32
N GLY A 897 -43.67 70.06 -88.91
CA GLY A 897 -43.09 71.30 -88.38
C GLY A 897 -42.04 71.16 -87.28
N ARG A 898 -41.99 70.05 -86.51
CA ARG A 898 -40.89 69.70 -85.57
C ARG A 898 -40.80 68.16 -85.43
N ARG A 899 -39.60 67.59 -85.59
CA ARG A 899 -39.19 66.14 -85.60
C ARG A 899 -40.32 65.12 -85.32
N ALA A 900 -40.69 64.34 -86.34
CA ALA A 900 -41.51 63.13 -86.20
C ALA A 900 -40.77 62.07 -85.37
N LEU A 901 -41.43 61.48 -84.37
CA LEU A 901 -40.89 60.41 -83.53
C LEU A 901 -41.17 59.06 -84.17
N ARG A 902 -40.21 58.13 -84.20
CA ARG A 902 -40.44 56.78 -84.71
C ARG A 902 -40.98 55.88 -83.61
N LEU A 903 -42.22 55.41 -83.74
CA LEU A 903 -42.83 54.51 -82.78
C LEU A 903 -42.66 53.04 -83.21
N CYS A 904 -42.45 52.14 -82.25
CA CYS A 904 -42.52 50.70 -82.46
C CYS A 904 -43.88 50.20 -81.94
N LEU A 905 -44.65 49.54 -82.80
CA LEU A 905 -45.97 48.98 -82.50
C LEU A 905 -45.96 47.47 -82.76
N GLU A 906 -46.49 46.70 -81.82
CA GLU A 906 -46.47 45.24 -81.83
C GLU A 906 -46.97 44.62 -83.14
N GLU A 907 -48.11 45.06 -83.68
CA GLU A 907 -48.71 44.44 -84.88
C GLU A 907 -48.07 44.88 -86.20
N ARG A 908 -47.31 45.98 -86.18
CA ARG A 908 -46.69 46.56 -87.38
C ARG A 908 -45.23 46.16 -87.50
N ASP A 909 -44.49 46.23 -86.39
CA ASP A 909 -43.03 46.22 -86.38
C ASP A 909 -42.43 44.89 -85.89
N TRP A 910 -43.24 43.97 -85.35
CA TRP A 910 -42.75 42.65 -84.94
C TRP A 910 -42.54 41.73 -86.14
N LEU A 911 -41.35 41.14 -86.21
CA LEU A 911 -40.98 40.25 -87.31
C LEU A 911 -41.62 38.86 -87.12
N PRO A 912 -42.37 38.34 -88.12
CA PRO A 912 -42.89 36.98 -88.09
C PRO A 912 -41.75 35.95 -88.01
N GLY A 913 -41.92 34.89 -87.20
CA GLY A 913 -40.93 33.81 -87.03
C GLY A 913 -39.99 33.94 -85.84
N LYS A 914 -39.98 35.09 -85.13
CA LYS A 914 -39.34 35.24 -83.81
C LYS A 914 -40.32 34.95 -82.68
N THR A 915 -39.82 34.50 -81.53
CA THR A 915 -40.68 34.26 -80.37
C THR A 915 -41.23 35.58 -79.82
N LEU A 916 -42.40 35.53 -79.17
CA LEU A 916 -43.04 36.69 -78.54
C LEU A 916 -42.08 37.40 -77.56
N PHE A 917 -41.29 36.64 -76.80
CA PHE A 917 -40.32 37.20 -75.87
C PHE A 917 -39.14 37.88 -76.58
N GLU A 918 -38.61 37.31 -77.66
CA GLU A 918 -37.51 37.92 -78.42
C GLU A 918 -37.93 39.21 -79.12
N ASN A 919 -39.12 39.24 -79.73
CA ASN A 919 -39.68 40.45 -80.34
C ASN A 919 -39.93 41.52 -79.28
N LEU A 920 -40.44 41.12 -78.11
CA LEU A 920 -40.64 42.02 -76.98
C LEU A 920 -39.32 42.58 -76.44
N TRP A 921 -38.32 41.72 -76.20
CA TRP A 921 -37.00 42.11 -75.74
C TRP A 921 -36.34 43.08 -76.71
N ALA A 922 -36.36 42.76 -78.01
CA ALA A 922 -35.84 43.63 -79.05
C ALA A 922 -36.55 44.99 -79.07
N SER A 923 -37.88 45.02 -78.96
CA SER A 923 -38.66 46.28 -78.98
C SER A 923 -38.34 47.19 -77.79
N VAL A 924 -38.19 46.62 -76.59
CA VAL A 924 -37.84 47.38 -75.38
C VAL A 924 -36.41 47.91 -75.43
N TYR A 925 -35.43 47.11 -75.85
CA TYR A 925 -34.02 47.53 -75.85
C TYR A 925 -33.64 48.40 -77.07
N SER A 926 -34.30 48.22 -78.22
CA SER A 926 -34.09 49.04 -79.44
C SER A 926 -34.84 50.37 -79.44
N SER A 927 -35.67 50.63 -78.42
CA SER A 927 -36.39 51.90 -78.25
C SER A 927 -35.77 52.77 -77.16
N ARG A 928 -35.78 54.10 -77.32
CA ARG A 928 -35.29 55.03 -76.28
C ARG A 928 -36.16 54.99 -75.02
N LYS A 929 -37.49 54.92 -75.19
CA LYS A 929 -38.48 54.81 -74.11
C LYS A 929 -39.46 53.68 -74.39
N THR A 930 -40.12 53.20 -73.34
CA THR A 930 -41.26 52.30 -73.42
C THR A 930 -42.47 53.02 -72.85
N LEU A 931 -43.45 53.28 -73.72
CA LEU A 931 -44.66 54.03 -73.42
C LEU A 931 -45.81 53.06 -73.13
N PHE A 932 -46.32 53.08 -71.90
CA PHE A 932 -47.46 52.27 -71.49
C PHE A 932 -48.73 53.09 -71.53
N VAL A 933 -49.68 52.73 -72.39
CA VAL A 933 -50.99 53.40 -72.48
C VAL A 933 -52.02 52.55 -71.74
N LEU A 934 -52.58 53.10 -70.67
CA LEU A 934 -53.47 52.40 -69.75
C LEU A 934 -54.82 53.12 -69.64
N ALA A 935 -55.92 52.39 -69.82
CA ALA A 935 -57.27 52.89 -69.52
C ALA A 935 -57.77 52.44 -68.14
N HIS A 936 -57.38 51.25 -67.66
CA HIS A 936 -57.72 50.70 -66.35
C HIS A 936 -56.50 49.99 -65.73
N THR A 937 -56.37 50.01 -64.41
CA THR A 937 -55.22 49.42 -63.68
C THR A 937 -55.45 48.03 -63.13
N ASP A 938 -56.70 47.54 -63.15
CA ASP A 938 -57.11 46.40 -62.33
C ASP A 938 -57.08 45.07 -63.10
N ARG A 939 -56.94 45.12 -64.43
CA ARG A 939 -56.69 43.96 -65.31
C ARG A 939 -55.63 44.34 -66.34
N VAL A 940 -54.42 43.81 -66.16
CA VAL A 940 -53.29 44.06 -67.06
C VAL A 940 -52.98 42.77 -67.82
N SER A 941 -52.92 42.86 -69.15
CA SER A 941 -52.60 41.70 -70.01
C SER A 941 -51.21 41.14 -69.70
N GLY A 942 -51.02 39.83 -69.93
CA GLY A 942 -49.75 39.15 -69.65
C GLY A 942 -48.55 39.80 -70.36
N LEU A 943 -48.75 40.27 -71.59
CA LEU A 943 -47.72 40.96 -72.36
C LEU A 943 -47.37 42.33 -71.77
N LEU A 944 -48.35 43.11 -71.31
CA LEU A 944 -48.09 44.41 -70.70
C LEU A 944 -47.34 44.26 -69.37
N ARG A 945 -47.65 43.21 -68.59
CA ARG A 945 -46.89 42.86 -67.38
C ARG A 945 -45.46 42.39 -67.69
N ALA A 946 -45.27 41.56 -68.71
CA ALA A 946 -43.94 41.12 -69.14
C ALA A 946 -43.09 42.29 -69.64
N SER A 947 -43.65 43.15 -70.49
CA SER A 947 -43.00 44.38 -70.99
C SER A 947 -42.58 45.31 -69.86
N PHE A 948 -43.43 45.42 -68.84
CA PHE A 948 -43.17 46.24 -67.67
C PHE A 948 -42.00 45.73 -66.84
N LEU A 949 -41.96 44.43 -66.56
CA LEU A 949 -40.85 43.79 -65.85
C LEU A 949 -39.55 43.91 -66.65
N LEU A 950 -39.60 43.76 -67.96
CA LEU A 950 -38.45 43.89 -68.85
C LEU A 950 -37.89 45.31 -68.86
N ALA A 951 -38.77 46.32 -68.88
CA ALA A 951 -38.37 47.72 -68.78
C ALA A 951 -37.81 48.10 -67.39
N GLN A 952 -38.31 47.46 -66.31
CA GLN A 952 -37.72 47.59 -64.97
C GLN A 952 -36.36 46.91 -64.87
N GLN A 953 -36.18 45.75 -65.51
CA GLN A 953 -34.90 45.07 -65.57
C GLN A 953 -33.86 45.93 -66.32
N ARG A 954 -34.27 46.57 -67.42
CA ARG A 954 -33.42 47.56 -68.11
C ARG A 954 -33.06 48.76 -67.24
N LEU A 955 -33.96 49.23 -66.36
CA LEU A 955 -33.61 50.26 -65.38
C LEU A 955 -32.51 49.79 -64.42
N LEU A 956 -32.52 48.53 -63.99
CA LEU A 956 -31.49 47.98 -63.10
C LEU A 956 -30.16 47.76 -63.83
N GLU A 957 -30.19 47.26 -65.06
CA GLU A 957 -29.02 46.97 -65.89
C GLU A 957 -28.36 48.24 -66.43
N ASP A 958 -29.12 49.13 -67.08
CA ASP A 958 -28.61 50.33 -67.75
C ASP A 958 -28.59 51.58 -66.83
N ARG A 959 -29.18 51.50 -65.62
CA ARG A 959 -29.44 52.64 -64.70
C ARG A 959 -30.22 53.79 -65.36
N LYS A 960 -31.07 53.50 -66.36
CA LYS A 960 -31.88 54.49 -67.10
C LYS A 960 -33.37 54.18 -66.98
N ASP A 961 -34.15 55.16 -66.53
CA ASP A 961 -35.60 54.99 -66.41
C ASP A 961 -36.33 55.21 -67.73
N VAL A 962 -36.50 54.14 -68.50
CA VAL A 962 -37.06 54.19 -69.86
C VAL A 962 -38.60 54.21 -69.89
N VAL A 963 -39.28 54.10 -68.75
CA VAL A 963 -40.74 53.90 -68.69
C VAL A 963 -41.51 55.22 -68.63
N VAL A 964 -42.44 55.41 -69.57
CA VAL A 964 -43.41 56.52 -69.58
C VAL A 964 -44.81 55.93 -69.54
N LEU A 965 -45.70 56.51 -68.73
CA LEU A 965 -47.05 56.01 -68.50
C LEU A 965 -48.08 57.06 -68.94
N VAL A 966 -48.98 56.70 -69.84
CA VAL A 966 -50.10 57.53 -70.29
C VAL A 966 -51.40 56.90 -69.80
N ILE A 967 -52.20 57.69 -69.08
CA ILE A 967 -53.46 57.26 -68.50
C ILE A 967 -54.61 57.96 -69.23
N LEU A 968 -55.49 57.16 -69.83
CA LEU A 968 -56.59 57.65 -70.66
C LEU A 968 -57.89 57.95 -69.88
N ARG A 969 -58.09 57.32 -68.71
CA ARG A 969 -59.27 57.56 -67.85
C ARG A 969 -58.85 57.96 -66.42
N PRO A 970 -59.57 58.87 -65.74
CA PRO A 970 -59.18 59.37 -64.42
C PRO A 970 -59.17 58.28 -63.33
N ASP A 971 -60.02 57.26 -63.48
CA ASP A 971 -60.25 56.23 -62.46
C ASP A 971 -59.01 55.34 -62.21
N ALA A 972 -58.16 55.18 -63.24
CA ALA A 972 -56.88 54.46 -63.20
C ALA A 972 -55.82 55.13 -62.29
N TYR A 973 -56.05 56.36 -61.84
CA TYR A 973 -55.17 57.08 -60.90
C TYR A 973 -55.12 56.43 -59.50
N ARG A 974 -56.12 55.62 -59.14
CA ARG A 974 -56.22 55.03 -57.79
C ARG A 974 -55.21 53.90 -57.53
N SER A 975 -54.51 53.37 -58.53
CA SER A 975 -53.49 52.34 -58.32
C SER A 975 -52.35 52.84 -57.42
N ARG A 976 -51.98 52.05 -56.40
CA ARG A 976 -50.85 52.35 -55.50
C ARG A 976 -49.55 52.52 -56.28
N TYR A 977 -49.40 51.77 -57.37
CA TYR A 977 -48.22 51.79 -58.23
C TYR A 977 -48.07 53.09 -59.02
N VAL A 978 -49.16 53.55 -59.66
CA VAL A 978 -49.19 54.83 -60.40
C VAL A 978 -48.90 55.99 -59.46
N ARG A 979 -49.49 55.99 -58.24
CA ARG A 979 -49.26 57.03 -57.23
C ARG A 979 -47.81 57.04 -56.71
N LEU A 980 -47.22 55.87 -56.48
CA LEU A 980 -45.81 55.75 -56.10
C LEU A 980 -44.90 56.31 -57.19
N ARG A 981 -45.14 55.91 -58.45
CA ARG A 981 -44.33 56.37 -59.59
C ARG A 981 -44.53 57.85 -59.90
N GLN A 982 -45.73 58.40 -59.72
CA GLN A 982 -45.95 59.84 -59.86
C GLN A 982 -45.21 60.65 -58.78
N ARG A 983 -45.06 60.11 -57.56
CA ARG A 983 -44.22 60.73 -56.51
C ARG A 983 -42.73 60.64 -56.86
N LEU A 984 -42.27 59.52 -57.39
CA LEU A 984 -40.86 59.30 -57.74
C LEU A 984 -40.42 60.04 -59.01
N CYS A 985 -41.26 60.04 -60.06
CA CYS A 985 -40.93 60.53 -61.40
C CYS A 985 -42.13 61.25 -62.04
N ARG A 986 -42.53 62.39 -61.48
CA ARG A 986 -43.74 63.15 -61.84
C ARG A 986 -43.91 63.43 -63.34
N GLN A 987 -42.82 63.64 -64.10
CA GLN A 987 -42.90 63.95 -65.54
C GLN A 987 -43.03 62.70 -66.44
N SER A 988 -42.93 61.49 -65.87
CA SER A 988 -43.08 60.22 -66.61
C SER A 988 -44.52 59.68 -66.61
N VAL A 989 -45.44 60.31 -65.87
CA VAL A 989 -46.86 59.93 -65.82
C VAL A 989 -47.70 61.07 -66.38
N LEU A 990 -48.40 60.81 -67.47
CA LEU A 990 -49.19 61.80 -68.21
C LEU A 990 -50.66 61.38 -68.25
N LEU A 991 -51.55 62.33 -68.06
CA LEU A 991 -52.99 62.13 -68.01
C LEU A 991 -53.63 62.76 -69.25
N TRP A 992 -54.46 62.00 -69.96
CA TRP A 992 -55.16 62.50 -71.14
C TRP A 992 -56.27 63.49 -70.74
N PRO A 993 -56.25 64.74 -71.23
CA PRO A 993 -57.25 65.74 -70.87
C PRO A 993 -58.55 65.56 -71.68
N HIS A 994 -59.69 65.44 -70.99
CA HIS A 994 -61.02 65.31 -71.64
C HIS A 994 -61.52 66.61 -72.30
N GLN A 995 -60.92 67.77 -71.99
CA GLN A 995 -61.27 69.05 -72.63
C GLN A 995 -60.35 69.34 -73.83
N PRO A 996 -60.87 69.72 -75.01
CA PRO A 996 -60.07 69.94 -76.22
C PRO A 996 -58.96 70.98 -76.06
N ARG A 997 -59.19 72.03 -75.26
CA ARG A 997 -58.21 73.09 -74.98
C ARG A 997 -56.94 72.59 -74.27
N GLY A 998 -57.00 71.46 -73.56
CA GLY A 998 -55.88 70.88 -72.82
C GLY A 998 -54.98 69.94 -73.62
N GLN A 999 -55.45 69.42 -74.76
CA GLN A 999 -54.74 68.38 -75.52
C GLN A 999 -53.42 68.89 -76.13
N GLY A 1000 -53.34 70.17 -76.53
CA GLY A 1000 -52.10 70.76 -77.03
C GLY A 1000 -50.94 70.70 -76.02
N SER A 1001 -51.24 70.94 -74.73
CA SER A 1001 -50.26 70.85 -73.64
C SER A 1001 -49.83 69.41 -73.37
N PHE A 1002 -50.77 68.47 -73.40
CA PHE A 1002 -50.48 67.03 -73.23
C PHE A 1002 -49.48 66.53 -74.29
N TRP A 1003 -49.72 66.83 -75.58
CA TRP A 1003 -48.84 66.37 -76.66
C TRP A 1003 -47.43 66.96 -76.55
N ALA A 1004 -47.29 68.22 -76.12
CA ALA A 1004 -45.99 68.84 -75.86
C ALA A 1004 -45.24 68.16 -74.70
N GLN A 1005 -45.96 67.81 -73.62
CA GLN A 1005 -45.38 67.11 -72.46
C GLN A 1005 -44.98 65.66 -72.82
N LEU A 1006 -45.80 64.95 -73.59
CA LEU A 1006 -45.49 63.60 -74.05
C LEU A 1006 -44.27 63.59 -74.97
N GLY A 1007 -44.20 64.50 -75.96
CA GLY A 1007 -43.03 64.63 -76.83
C GLY A 1007 -41.74 64.94 -76.06
N THR A 1008 -41.84 65.79 -75.02
CA THR A 1008 -40.69 66.08 -74.14
C THR A 1008 -40.28 64.87 -73.30
N ALA A 1009 -41.23 64.12 -72.73
CA ALA A 1009 -40.94 62.94 -71.93
C ALA A 1009 -40.26 61.82 -72.74
N LEU A 1010 -40.63 61.68 -74.01
CA LEU A 1010 -40.06 60.69 -74.92
C LEU A 1010 -38.65 61.07 -75.41
N THR A 1011 -38.38 62.36 -75.62
CA THR A 1011 -37.10 62.82 -76.20
C THR A 1011 -36.02 63.19 -75.18
N ARG A 1012 -36.39 63.47 -73.92
CA ARG A 1012 -35.46 63.93 -72.88
C ARG A 1012 -34.64 62.78 -72.29
N ASP A 1013 -33.33 62.99 -72.16
CA ASP A 1013 -32.38 62.01 -71.64
C ASP A 1013 -32.54 61.78 -70.12
N ASN A 1014 -32.50 60.52 -69.71
CA ASN A 1014 -33.01 60.05 -68.41
C ASN A 1014 -32.07 60.18 -67.20
N ARG A 1015 -30.92 60.86 -67.33
CA ARG A 1015 -29.90 60.91 -66.24
C ARG A 1015 -30.24 61.86 -65.08
N HIS A 1016 -31.34 62.62 -65.14
CA HIS A 1016 -31.63 63.68 -64.17
C HIS A 1016 -32.98 63.56 -63.42
N PHE A 1017 -33.64 62.40 -63.45
CA PHE A 1017 -35.02 62.30 -62.95
C PHE A 1017 -35.20 61.93 -61.47
N TYR A 1018 -34.16 61.47 -60.78
CA TYR A 1018 -34.25 61.17 -59.34
C TYR A 1018 -33.64 62.31 -58.52
N ASN A 1019 -34.48 62.98 -57.74
CA ASN A 1019 -34.11 64.10 -56.89
C ASN A 1019 -33.04 63.67 -55.88
N ARG A 1020 -31.97 64.46 -55.74
CA ARG A 1020 -30.74 64.11 -54.99
C ARG A 1020 -30.95 63.91 -53.48
N ASN A 1021 -32.16 64.18 -52.97
CA ASN A 1021 -32.52 64.12 -51.56
C ASN A 1021 -33.03 62.73 -51.08
N PHE A 1022 -33.00 61.70 -51.93
CA PHE A 1022 -33.46 60.35 -51.56
C PHE A 1022 -32.36 59.39 -51.06
N CYS A 1023 -31.09 59.82 -50.99
CA CYS A 1023 -29.96 58.97 -50.54
C CYS A 1023 -29.44 59.30 -49.12
N ARG A 1024 -30.28 59.79 -48.21
CA ARG A 1024 -29.97 59.82 -46.77
C ARG A 1024 -30.92 58.89 -46.01
N GLY A 1025 -30.50 57.65 -45.80
CA GLY A 1025 -31.09 56.74 -44.82
C GLY A 1025 -30.62 57.08 -43.40
N PRO A 1026 -31.31 56.57 -42.36
CA PRO A 1026 -31.14 57.05 -40.99
C PRO A 1026 -29.81 56.59 -40.40
N THR A 1027 -29.00 57.55 -39.96
CA THR A 1027 -27.97 57.34 -38.95
C THR A 1027 -28.65 57.27 -37.59
N THR A 1028 -28.66 56.11 -36.96
CA THR A 1028 -29.03 55.95 -35.55
C THR A 1028 -27.89 56.43 -34.66
N ALA A 1029 -28.22 57.34 -33.75
CA ALA A 1029 -27.46 57.69 -32.56
C ALA A 1029 -27.93 56.81 -31.39
N GLU A 1030 -27.00 56.60 -30.45
CA GLU A 1030 -27.08 55.97 -29.12
C GLU A 1030 -27.33 54.45 -29.04
#